data_AF-A0A523DIT0-F1
#
_entry.id   AF-A0A523DIT0-F1
#
_cell.length_a   1.000
_cell.length_b   1.000
_cell.length_c   1.000
_cell.angle_alpha   90.00
_cell.angle_beta   90.00
_cell.angle_gamma   90.00
#
_symmetry.space_group_name_H-M   'P 1'
#
loop_
_entity.id
_entity.type
_entity.pdbx_description
1 polymer ?
#
loop_
_entity_poly.entity_id
_entity_poly.type
_entity_poly.pdbx_seq_one_letter_code
_entity_poly.pdbx_strand_id
1 'polypeptide(L)'
;MAFHVGDKRRFRNRFSLSVCVIAVGLTTASLRAEDWPQWRGVHRDGVWTDTGVVERFPDRGLQVTWRVPIRGGFAGPAVAGGRVFVLDYEETPGSRTMDGTERLLALDEETGAVLWTQTWPAAYRNISWKFANGPRTPPTVDGDRVYVLGAAGMISCLDAETGEVVWQVDTAAEYGATVPVYGVSHAPLVEGDVLIVVVGGEPDAKVVGFDKVTGEELWRALEMTSETGYSSPIVIDAGGARQLIFWHATALVSLNPETGETYWEQAFRNTGGLSIGTPVHSGRYLLISQFRTGSMMMLLDNDRPAARMLWKGQSRSELPHLTDGLHAMMSTPIIIDDYLYGVDSYGELRGLDATTGERLWQSDALTRPGRFGTAYFVRNGDRYFVTTDAGELVIARFTPEGYEEIDRTPLLEPTLHTRGGASGRWSDRTVLWAHPAFANGHVVARNGREIIRASLVAADYADDIAPVHVLTAGSGAAQDARAVLEAAADTMGVTDMTSLQYSGTGWIGGVGQNYAPGQDWPRFELVSYTRTIDFGTYSSKEEMVIRQGRYAARGGGAPIRGERRRSVLVSGTRAWDIEGDRVIPMPAASERRMLEILLTPQGFLKGALSSNATAVTRNEDGGRVTVVSFIALGRYRVNGTITEDNVVRRVQTWLPNPVVGDMYYETVYTEYEDVGGVQFPMRWHQHQDFDDGAHQPNVSGGTHAFGLDIVTDVRINVDGAALTVPDAVRSATVPPVRVETEQLANGVWLLGGGSHNSVVVEFRDHVAVIEAPLNEARSLAVIEEVRGLAPDKPIRFIVTTHHHWDHLGGLRTYVHEGATVITHAGNRAYYQAVLRARPWLLDPDRLSLSPPEEWSEGYIFETVGEKYILGDEGRTVELHHVQGLNHVAGMLIAYFPKEKLVVEADLYTPPPPGDQSPRTPSASSRTFYENLQRLELDVETIVPIHGRPVSMSAFVEFVTRAR
;
A
#
# COMPACT_ATOMS: atom_id res chain seq x y z
N MET A 1 -49.80 -36.24 -52.20
CA MET A 1 -51.10 -35.61 -52.57
C MET A 1 -51.41 -34.58 -51.49
N ALA A 2 -51.07 -33.31 -51.72
CA ALA A 2 -51.90 -32.29 -52.38
C ALA A 2 -52.78 -31.53 -51.37
N PHE A 3 -52.19 -30.48 -50.81
CA PHE A 3 -52.68 -29.11 -50.67
C PHE A 3 -54.21 -28.80 -50.68
N HIS A 4 -54.61 -28.13 -49.59
CA HIS A 4 -55.27 -26.80 -49.53
C HIS A 4 -56.80 -26.62 -49.45
N VAL A 5 -57.11 -25.45 -48.84
CA VAL A 5 -58.36 -24.66 -48.80
C VAL A 5 -59.39 -25.15 -47.76
N GLY A 6 -60.01 -24.34 -46.89
CA GLY A 6 -60.04 -22.89 -46.69
C GLY A 6 -61.41 -22.49 -46.11
N ASP A 7 -61.39 -21.46 -45.26
CA ASP A 7 -62.45 -20.46 -45.01
C ASP A 7 -63.55 -20.61 -43.92
N LYS A 8 -63.48 -19.64 -42.99
CA LYS A 8 -64.50 -18.75 -42.38
C LYS A 8 -65.66 -19.27 -41.49
N ARG A 9 -65.38 -19.13 -40.17
CA ARG A 9 -66.09 -18.36 -39.10
C ARG A 9 -67.62 -18.18 -39.15
N ARG A 10 -68.28 -18.61 -38.05
CA ARG A 10 -69.31 -17.83 -37.33
C ARG A 10 -69.20 -18.04 -35.80
N PHE A 11 -69.29 -16.91 -35.08
CA PHE A 11 -69.21 -16.72 -33.62
C PHE A 11 -70.49 -17.18 -32.89
N ARG A 12 -70.36 -17.73 -31.67
CA ARG A 12 -71.01 -17.20 -30.43
C ARG A 12 -70.55 -17.94 -29.16
N ASN A 13 -69.83 -17.18 -28.33
CA ASN A 13 -69.52 -17.27 -26.90
C ASN A 13 -70.22 -18.33 -26.03
N ARG A 14 -69.42 -19.03 -25.23
CA ARG A 14 -69.47 -19.04 -23.75
C ARG A 14 -68.08 -19.37 -23.19
N PHE A 15 -67.62 -18.54 -22.25
CA PHE A 15 -66.34 -18.64 -21.53
C PHE A 15 -66.25 -19.94 -20.72
N SER A 16 -65.17 -20.69 -20.89
CA SER A 16 -64.60 -21.59 -19.88
C SER A 16 -63.09 -21.63 -20.09
N LEU A 17 -62.37 -21.18 -19.06
CA LEU A 17 -60.91 -21.12 -18.96
C LEU A 17 -60.31 -22.50 -19.28
N SER A 18 -59.60 -22.62 -20.40
CA SER A 18 -58.70 -23.74 -20.66
C SER A 18 -57.29 -23.33 -20.26
N VAL A 19 -56.71 -24.11 -19.38
CA VAL A 19 -55.31 -24.05 -18.95
C VAL A 19 -54.41 -24.29 -20.16
N CYS A 20 -53.75 -23.24 -20.66
CA CYS A 20 -52.62 -23.37 -21.56
C CYS A 20 -51.36 -23.59 -20.71
N VAL A 21 -50.88 -24.84 -20.66
CA VAL A 21 -49.52 -25.16 -20.26
C VAL A 21 -48.61 -24.64 -21.37
N ILE A 22 -48.08 -23.43 -21.21
CA ILE A 22 -46.95 -22.94 -21.99
C ILE A 22 -45.71 -23.58 -21.38
N ALA A 23 -45.20 -24.62 -22.03
CA ALA A 23 -43.85 -25.12 -21.79
C ALA A 23 -42.88 -24.02 -22.23
N VAL A 24 -42.46 -23.19 -21.28
CA VAL A 24 -41.30 -22.31 -21.45
C VAL A 24 -40.09 -23.23 -21.50
N GLY A 25 -39.55 -23.44 -22.71
CA GLY A 25 -38.23 -24.03 -22.87
C GLY A 25 -37.21 -23.12 -22.22
N LEU A 26 -36.74 -23.51 -21.04
CA LEU A 26 -35.52 -22.99 -20.44
C LEU A 26 -34.38 -23.34 -21.41
N THR A 27 -33.96 -22.37 -22.24
CA THR A 27 -32.64 -22.40 -22.85
C THR A 27 -31.63 -22.27 -21.72
N THR A 28 -31.12 -23.40 -21.22
CA THR A 28 -29.91 -23.41 -20.42
C THR A 28 -28.78 -22.87 -21.30
N ALA A 29 -28.23 -21.72 -20.94
CA ALA A 29 -26.95 -21.31 -21.50
C ALA A 29 -25.94 -22.40 -21.14
N SER A 30 -25.52 -23.20 -22.12
CA SER A 30 -24.43 -24.15 -21.91
C SER A 30 -23.18 -23.33 -21.61
N LEU A 31 -22.60 -23.50 -20.41
CA LEU A 31 -21.22 -23.07 -20.18
C LEU A 31 -20.37 -23.71 -21.27
N ARG A 32 -19.73 -22.90 -22.10
CA ARG A 32 -18.53 -23.35 -22.81
C ARG A 32 -17.40 -23.22 -21.81
N ALA A 33 -16.95 -24.37 -21.32
CA ALA A 33 -15.81 -24.52 -20.45
C ALA A 33 -14.61 -24.82 -21.34
N GLU A 34 -13.58 -23.98 -21.26
CA GLU A 34 -12.35 -24.08 -22.03
C GLU A 34 -11.18 -24.49 -21.12
N ASP A 35 -10.37 -25.43 -21.60
CA ASP A 35 -9.13 -25.85 -20.94
C ASP A 35 -8.04 -24.76 -21.09
N TRP A 36 -7.02 -24.83 -20.23
CA TRP A 36 -5.83 -23.98 -20.29
C TRP A 36 -4.57 -24.85 -20.42
N PRO A 37 -4.38 -25.53 -21.57
CA PRO A 37 -3.45 -26.65 -21.69
C PRO A 37 -1.97 -26.25 -21.71
N GLN A 38 -1.65 -24.96 -21.84
CA GLN A 38 -0.28 -24.48 -22.02
C GLN A 38 -0.09 -23.02 -21.58
N TRP A 39 1.14 -22.52 -21.76
CA TRP A 39 1.52 -21.12 -21.49
C TRP A 39 0.53 -20.13 -22.11
N ARG A 40 -0.09 -19.29 -21.27
CA ARG A 40 -1.06 -18.25 -21.67
C ARG A 40 -2.27 -18.77 -22.47
N GLY A 41 -2.71 -20.00 -22.20
CA GLY A 41 -3.94 -20.57 -22.75
C GLY A 41 -3.73 -21.25 -24.10
N VAL A 42 -4.83 -21.67 -24.72
CA VAL A 42 -4.83 -22.51 -25.94
C VAL A 42 -3.98 -21.91 -27.06
N HIS A 43 -4.00 -20.59 -27.24
CA HIS A 43 -3.31 -19.88 -28.32
C HIS A 43 -2.09 -19.05 -27.87
N ARG A 44 -1.68 -19.17 -26.59
CA ARG A 44 -0.59 -18.38 -25.98
C ARG A 44 -0.78 -16.85 -25.98
N ASP A 45 -2.00 -16.39 -26.20
CA ASP A 45 -2.38 -14.98 -26.32
C ASP A 45 -2.97 -14.41 -25.02
N GLY A 46 -3.24 -15.24 -24.02
CA GLY A 46 -3.86 -14.84 -22.77
C GLY A 46 -5.34 -14.56 -22.91
N VAL A 47 -6.06 -15.28 -23.77
CA VAL A 47 -7.52 -15.18 -23.91
C VAL A 47 -8.19 -16.36 -23.20
N TRP A 48 -9.24 -16.07 -22.44
CA TRP A 48 -10.10 -17.04 -21.78
C TRP A 48 -11.55 -16.78 -22.18
N THR A 49 -12.24 -17.77 -22.75
CA THR A 49 -13.55 -17.56 -23.39
C THR A 49 -14.77 -18.02 -22.59
N ASP A 50 -14.58 -18.51 -21.36
CA ASP A 50 -15.71 -18.96 -20.55
C ASP A 50 -16.70 -17.84 -20.27
N THR A 51 -17.97 -18.22 -20.22
CA THR A 51 -19.11 -17.32 -19.98
C THR A 51 -19.80 -17.65 -18.67
N GLY A 52 -20.59 -16.72 -18.12
CA GLY A 52 -21.27 -16.93 -16.84
C GLY A 52 -20.35 -16.75 -15.64
N VAL A 53 -19.26 -16.02 -15.84
CA VAL A 53 -18.24 -15.73 -14.83
C VAL A 53 -18.53 -14.38 -14.16
N VAL A 54 -18.02 -14.17 -12.96
CA VAL A 54 -18.31 -13.01 -12.10
C VAL A 54 -18.06 -11.68 -12.82
N GLU A 55 -19.01 -10.74 -12.75
CA GLU A 55 -18.85 -9.37 -13.28
C GLU A 55 -18.05 -8.47 -12.35
N ARG A 56 -18.24 -8.69 -11.04
CA ARG A 56 -17.50 -8.10 -9.91
C ARG A 56 -17.23 -9.21 -8.92
N PHE A 57 -16.20 -9.07 -8.10
CA PHE A 57 -15.91 -10.08 -7.09
C PHE A 57 -16.95 -10.03 -5.96
N PRO A 58 -17.29 -11.17 -5.35
CA PRO A 58 -18.15 -11.19 -4.18
C PRO A 58 -17.46 -10.51 -2.99
N ASP A 59 -18.20 -9.79 -2.15
CA ASP A 59 -17.66 -9.06 -0.99
C ASP A 59 -16.90 -9.96 0.00
N ARG A 60 -17.28 -11.24 0.07
CA ARG A 60 -16.63 -12.28 0.91
C ARG A 60 -15.31 -12.81 0.34
N GLY A 61 -14.91 -12.37 -0.86
CA GLY A 61 -13.79 -12.93 -1.62
C GLY A 61 -14.16 -14.20 -2.39
N LEU A 62 -13.27 -14.63 -3.30
CA LEU A 62 -13.50 -15.81 -4.14
C LEU A 62 -13.60 -17.09 -3.29
N GLN A 63 -14.54 -17.95 -3.66
CA GLN A 63 -14.64 -19.29 -3.09
C GLN A 63 -13.50 -20.17 -3.61
N VAL A 64 -12.58 -20.53 -2.72
CA VAL A 64 -11.54 -21.52 -3.00
C VAL A 64 -12.14 -22.91 -2.87
N THR A 65 -12.20 -23.67 -3.98
CA THR A 65 -12.79 -25.01 -4.03
C THR A 65 -11.86 -26.04 -3.39
N TRP A 66 -10.55 -25.87 -3.54
CA TRP A 66 -9.53 -26.69 -2.87
C TRP A 66 -8.19 -25.96 -2.79
N ARG A 67 -7.34 -26.47 -1.88
CA ARG A 67 -5.94 -26.05 -1.69
C ARG A 67 -5.06 -27.29 -1.56
N VAL A 68 -3.92 -27.31 -2.24
CA VAL A 68 -2.99 -28.45 -2.25
C VAL A 68 -1.58 -27.96 -1.93
N PRO A 69 -0.90 -28.53 -0.91
CA PRO A 69 0.50 -28.22 -0.65
C PRO A 69 1.41 -28.66 -1.82
N ILE A 70 2.29 -27.77 -2.27
CA ILE A 70 3.31 -28.04 -3.29
C ILE A 70 4.64 -27.39 -2.87
N ARG A 71 5.72 -27.70 -3.57
CA ARG A 71 7.04 -27.10 -3.31
C ARG A 71 7.31 -25.85 -4.18
N GLY A 72 8.49 -25.28 -4.04
CA GLY A 72 8.91 -24.09 -4.78
C GLY A 72 8.90 -24.28 -6.30
N GLY A 73 8.64 -23.19 -7.02
CA GLY A 73 8.78 -23.07 -8.47
C GLY A 73 8.21 -21.75 -8.98
N PHE A 74 8.50 -21.41 -10.23
CA PHE A 74 7.94 -20.26 -10.95
C PHE A 74 6.94 -20.69 -12.05
N ALA A 75 6.90 -21.98 -12.39
CA ALA A 75 5.98 -22.56 -13.35
C ALA A 75 4.52 -22.35 -12.91
N GLY A 76 3.73 -21.75 -13.80
CA GLY A 76 2.26 -21.75 -13.69
C GLY A 76 1.68 -23.15 -13.92
N PRO A 77 0.41 -23.37 -13.59
CA PRO A 77 -0.29 -24.61 -13.91
C PRO A 77 -0.73 -24.68 -15.37
N ALA A 78 -0.96 -25.88 -15.88
CA ALA A 78 -1.79 -26.15 -17.05
C ALA A 78 -3.02 -26.94 -16.62
N VAL A 79 -4.18 -26.66 -17.22
CA VAL A 79 -5.44 -27.35 -16.93
C VAL A 79 -5.94 -27.98 -18.23
N ALA A 80 -6.11 -29.30 -18.25
CA ALA A 80 -6.59 -29.99 -19.43
C ALA A 80 -7.23 -31.34 -19.07
N GLY A 81 -8.35 -31.68 -19.71
CA GLY A 81 -8.97 -33.00 -19.59
C GLY A 81 -9.30 -33.39 -18.14
N GLY A 82 -9.79 -32.43 -17.34
CA GLY A 82 -10.15 -32.65 -15.92
C GLY A 82 -8.96 -32.77 -14.98
N ARG A 83 -7.76 -32.32 -15.39
CA ARG A 83 -6.53 -32.41 -14.60
C ARG A 83 -5.82 -31.07 -14.54
N VAL A 84 -5.16 -30.81 -13.41
CA VAL A 84 -4.22 -29.71 -13.22
C VAL A 84 -2.81 -30.26 -13.18
N PHE A 85 -1.96 -29.83 -14.10
CA PHE A 85 -0.54 -30.18 -14.16
C PHE A 85 0.31 -29.03 -13.61
N VAL A 86 1.19 -29.33 -12.65
CA VAL A 86 2.06 -28.33 -12.03
C VAL A 86 3.44 -28.91 -11.72
N LEU A 87 4.46 -28.06 -11.90
CA LEU A 87 5.85 -28.41 -11.61
C LEU A 87 6.31 -27.81 -10.27
N ASP A 88 7.04 -28.60 -9.50
CA ASP A 88 7.73 -28.14 -8.29
C ASP A 88 9.14 -28.77 -8.15
N TYR A 89 9.89 -28.32 -7.14
CA TYR A 89 11.25 -28.79 -6.87
C TYR A 89 11.46 -29.18 -5.41
N GLU A 90 12.11 -30.32 -5.22
CA GLU A 90 12.55 -30.83 -3.94
C GLU A 90 14.08 -30.81 -3.88
N GLU A 91 14.63 -29.92 -3.05
CA GLU A 91 16.08 -29.87 -2.82
C GLU A 91 16.54 -31.09 -2.01
N THR A 92 17.67 -31.68 -2.38
CA THR A 92 18.31 -32.72 -1.56
C THR A 92 18.90 -32.08 -0.30
N PRO A 93 18.47 -32.48 0.92
CA PRO A 93 18.96 -31.86 2.15
C PRO A 93 20.48 -31.91 2.27
N GLY A 94 21.11 -30.76 2.56
CA GLY A 94 22.56 -30.65 2.74
C GLY A 94 23.37 -30.65 1.45
N SER A 95 22.74 -30.56 0.28
CA SER A 95 23.44 -30.45 -1.00
C SER A 95 24.28 -29.17 -1.05
N ARG A 96 25.59 -29.31 -1.26
CA ARG A 96 26.51 -28.18 -1.50
C ARG A 96 26.49 -27.67 -2.93
N THR A 97 25.78 -28.39 -3.80
CA THR A 97 25.71 -28.20 -5.23
C THR A 97 24.27 -27.94 -5.70
N MET A 98 23.34 -27.72 -4.76
CA MET A 98 21.93 -27.43 -5.06
C MET A 98 21.31 -28.50 -5.96
N ASP A 99 21.69 -29.75 -5.70
CA ASP A 99 21.11 -30.92 -6.34
C ASP A 99 19.76 -31.26 -5.69
N GLY A 100 18.82 -31.75 -6.48
CA GLY A 100 17.48 -32.06 -6.03
C GLY A 100 16.71 -32.83 -7.09
N THR A 101 15.39 -32.75 -7.00
CA THR A 101 14.47 -33.49 -7.84
C THR A 101 13.37 -32.55 -8.30
N GLU A 102 13.23 -32.37 -9.62
CA GLU A 102 12.06 -31.71 -10.19
C GLU A 102 10.92 -32.74 -10.27
N ARG A 103 9.70 -32.26 -10.06
CA ARG A 103 8.51 -33.12 -10.07
C ARG A 103 7.41 -32.50 -10.91
N LEU A 104 6.74 -33.33 -11.70
CA LEU A 104 5.46 -33.03 -12.33
C LEU A 104 4.35 -33.73 -11.55
N LEU A 105 3.39 -32.95 -11.07
CA LEU A 105 2.19 -33.46 -10.41
C LEU A 105 1.02 -33.32 -11.37
N ALA A 106 0.18 -34.35 -11.44
CA ALA A 106 -1.18 -34.23 -11.96
C ALA A 106 -2.16 -34.29 -10.79
N LEU A 107 -3.02 -33.29 -10.69
CA LEU A 107 -4.09 -33.19 -9.72
C LEU A 107 -5.42 -33.39 -10.43
N ASP A 108 -6.37 -34.02 -9.75
CA ASP A 108 -7.76 -34.00 -10.16
C ASP A 108 -8.29 -32.56 -10.09
N GLU A 109 -8.88 -32.06 -11.18
CA GLU A 109 -9.27 -30.65 -11.26
C GLU A 109 -10.37 -30.29 -10.26
N GLU A 110 -11.30 -31.20 -9.97
CA GLU A 110 -12.45 -30.91 -9.10
C GLU A 110 -12.11 -31.02 -7.62
N THR A 111 -11.25 -31.97 -7.26
CA THR A 111 -10.96 -32.30 -5.85
C THR A 111 -9.60 -31.83 -5.37
N GLY A 112 -8.66 -31.54 -6.28
CA GLY A 112 -7.25 -31.29 -5.96
C GLY A 112 -6.47 -32.53 -5.51
N ALA A 113 -7.06 -33.73 -5.59
CA ALA A 113 -6.38 -34.96 -5.23
C ALA A 113 -5.19 -35.21 -6.17
N VAL A 114 -4.03 -35.55 -5.60
CA VAL A 114 -2.87 -35.96 -6.41
C VAL A 114 -3.20 -37.29 -7.09
N LEU A 115 -3.29 -37.28 -8.42
CA LEU A 115 -3.52 -38.48 -9.23
C LEU A 115 -2.21 -39.26 -9.40
N TRP A 116 -1.15 -38.54 -9.76
CA TRP A 116 0.19 -39.10 -9.88
C TRP A 116 1.26 -38.01 -9.72
N THR A 117 2.49 -38.45 -9.50
CA THR A 117 3.66 -37.57 -9.46
C THR A 117 4.82 -38.27 -10.16
N GLN A 118 5.36 -37.66 -11.20
CA GLN A 118 6.58 -38.09 -11.86
C GLN A 118 7.75 -37.20 -11.44
N THR A 119 8.93 -37.79 -11.30
CA THR A 119 10.13 -37.08 -10.83
C THR A 119 11.35 -37.38 -11.69
N TRP A 120 12.31 -36.45 -11.71
CA TRP A 120 13.64 -36.67 -12.27
C TRP A 120 14.71 -35.88 -11.50
N PRO A 121 15.95 -36.39 -11.42
CA PRO A 121 17.06 -35.66 -10.81
C PRO A 121 17.33 -34.34 -11.55
N ALA A 122 17.62 -33.29 -10.80
CA ALA A 122 18.01 -31.99 -11.35
C ALA A 122 19.15 -31.37 -10.54
N ALA A 123 20.11 -30.77 -11.23
CA ALA A 123 21.24 -30.07 -10.62
C ALA A 123 21.16 -28.57 -10.95
N TYR A 124 20.94 -27.73 -9.94
CA TYR A 124 20.82 -26.27 -10.12
C TYR A 124 22.15 -25.54 -9.98
N ARG A 125 23.28 -26.23 -10.22
CA ARG A 125 24.65 -25.71 -10.05
C ARG A 125 24.96 -24.45 -10.88
N ASN A 126 24.34 -24.33 -12.05
CA ASN A 126 24.53 -23.19 -12.96
C ASN A 126 23.43 -22.12 -12.82
N ILE A 127 22.42 -22.38 -11.98
CA ILE A 127 21.38 -21.41 -11.67
C ILE A 127 21.84 -20.59 -10.47
N SER A 128 21.66 -19.27 -10.55
CA SER A 128 21.91 -18.39 -9.42
C SER A 128 21.18 -18.87 -8.18
N TRP A 129 21.91 -19.05 -7.07
CA TRP A 129 21.37 -19.54 -5.79
C TRP A 129 20.14 -18.75 -5.30
N LYS A 130 20.02 -17.48 -5.70
CA LYS A 130 18.86 -16.63 -5.40
C LYS A 130 17.58 -17.12 -6.08
N PHE A 131 17.70 -17.68 -7.28
CA PHE A 131 16.57 -18.08 -8.12
C PHE A 131 16.44 -19.60 -8.25
N ALA A 132 17.23 -20.38 -7.55
CA ALA A 132 17.18 -21.85 -7.59
C ALA A 132 16.02 -22.44 -6.76
N ASN A 133 14.80 -21.98 -7.04
CA ASN A 133 13.61 -22.31 -6.27
C ASN A 133 12.63 -23.24 -7.03
N GLY A 134 12.97 -23.78 -8.19
CA GLY A 134 12.17 -24.79 -8.92
C GLY A 134 11.76 -24.41 -10.36
N PRO A 135 11.14 -25.30 -11.15
CA PRO A 135 10.83 -25.12 -12.58
C PRO A 135 10.16 -23.79 -12.95
N ARG A 136 10.35 -23.30 -14.19
CA ARG A 136 9.92 -21.95 -14.61
C ARG A 136 8.73 -21.92 -15.57
N THR A 137 8.52 -22.98 -16.32
CA THR A 137 7.58 -23.03 -17.44
C THR A 137 6.42 -23.95 -17.10
N PRO A 138 5.18 -23.59 -17.46
CA PRO A 138 4.09 -24.55 -17.35
C PRO A 138 4.33 -25.73 -18.31
N PRO A 139 3.79 -26.91 -17.96
CA PRO A 139 3.67 -28.01 -18.91
C PRO A 139 2.80 -27.63 -20.11
N THR A 140 2.95 -28.35 -21.21
CA THR A 140 2.07 -28.25 -22.39
C THR A 140 1.35 -29.57 -22.58
N VAL A 141 0.03 -29.55 -22.57
CA VAL A 141 -0.81 -30.73 -22.76
C VAL A 141 -1.36 -30.74 -24.18
N ASP A 142 -1.18 -31.84 -24.89
CA ASP A 142 -1.76 -32.08 -26.23
C ASP A 142 -2.37 -33.48 -26.22
N GLY A 143 -3.71 -33.55 -26.16
CA GLY A 143 -4.44 -34.81 -26.09
C GLY A 143 -4.06 -35.67 -24.87
N ASP A 144 -3.48 -36.83 -25.14
CA ASP A 144 -3.06 -37.83 -24.15
C ASP A 144 -1.60 -37.68 -23.70
N ARG A 145 -0.94 -36.56 -24.04
CA ARG A 145 0.46 -36.29 -23.69
C ARG A 145 0.63 -34.98 -22.93
N VAL A 146 1.59 -34.99 -22.01
CA VAL A 146 2.09 -33.80 -21.34
C VAL A 146 3.60 -33.64 -21.60
N TYR A 147 3.98 -32.47 -22.10
CA TYR A 147 5.35 -32.10 -22.43
C TYR A 147 5.89 -31.10 -21.41
N VAL A 148 7.09 -31.38 -20.91
CA VAL A 148 7.77 -30.55 -19.92
C VAL A 148 9.18 -30.21 -20.39
N LEU A 149 9.60 -28.99 -20.07
CA LEU A 149 11.01 -28.59 -20.06
C LEU A 149 11.39 -28.15 -18.64
N GLY A 150 12.21 -28.96 -17.97
CA GLY A 150 12.73 -28.66 -16.63
C GLY A 150 13.70 -27.49 -16.62
N ALA A 151 13.91 -26.84 -15.47
CA ALA A 151 14.82 -25.69 -15.38
C ALA A 151 16.29 -26.06 -15.59
N ALA A 152 16.62 -27.35 -15.42
CA ALA A 152 17.94 -27.93 -15.70
C ALA A 152 18.08 -28.48 -17.14
N GLY A 153 17.05 -28.36 -17.99
CA GLY A 153 17.12 -28.75 -19.40
C GLY A 153 16.65 -30.17 -19.72
N MET A 154 15.99 -30.87 -18.80
CA MET A 154 15.35 -32.16 -19.10
C MET A 154 14.05 -31.92 -19.87
N ILE A 155 13.96 -32.47 -21.09
CA ILE A 155 12.70 -32.54 -21.85
C ILE A 155 12.04 -33.87 -21.51
N SER A 156 10.74 -33.85 -21.25
CA SER A 156 9.98 -35.07 -20.96
C SER A 156 8.64 -35.06 -21.66
N CYS A 157 8.30 -36.17 -22.29
CA CYS A 157 6.95 -36.49 -22.74
C CYS A 157 6.41 -37.60 -21.86
N LEU A 158 5.23 -37.38 -21.29
CA LEU A 158 4.56 -38.33 -20.42
C LEU A 158 3.14 -38.56 -20.89
N ASP A 159 2.62 -39.73 -20.59
CA ASP A 159 1.20 -40.02 -20.69
C ASP A 159 0.42 -39.16 -19.68
N ALA A 160 -0.56 -38.40 -20.16
CA ALA A 160 -1.29 -37.42 -19.35
C ALA A 160 -2.17 -38.08 -18.27
N GLU A 161 -2.62 -39.32 -18.50
CA GLU A 161 -3.50 -40.04 -17.57
C GLU A 161 -2.72 -40.71 -16.44
N THR A 162 -1.61 -41.38 -16.78
CA THR A 162 -0.87 -42.25 -15.88
C THR A 162 0.41 -41.62 -15.32
N GLY A 163 0.97 -40.62 -16.01
CA GLY A 163 2.26 -40.04 -15.70
C GLY A 163 3.45 -40.90 -16.13
N GLU A 164 3.22 -41.97 -16.89
CA GLU A 164 4.30 -42.80 -17.42
C GLU A 164 5.14 -42.01 -18.42
N VAL A 165 6.47 -42.09 -18.28
CA VAL A 165 7.41 -41.46 -19.20
C VAL A 165 7.38 -42.20 -20.54
N VAL A 166 7.06 -41.49 -21.61
CA VAL A 166 7.08 -42.01 -22.99
C VAL A 166 8.50 -41.89 -23.55
N TRP A 167 9.09 -40.70 -23.45
CA TRP A 167 10.46 -40.42 -23.83
C TRP A 167 11.01 -39.21 -23.06
N GLN A 168 12.34 -39.13 -22.96
CA GLN A 168 13.07 -38.04 -22.31
C GLN A 168 14.33 -37.71 -23.09
N VAL A 169 14.71 -36.44 -23.06
CA VAL A 169 15.93 -35.91 -23.69
C VAL A 169 16.65 -35.04 -22.67
N ASP A 170 17.91 -35.37 -22.39
CA ASP A 170 18.81 -34.52 -21.61
C ASP A 170 19.54 -33.57 -22.55
N THR A 171 19.12 -32.31 -22.57
CA THR A 171 19.69 -31.32 -23.50
C THR A 171 21.18 -31.03 -23.28
N ALA A 172 21.68 -31.18 -22.06
CA ALA A 172 23.11 -31.02 -21.79
C ALA A 172 23.90 -32.20 -22.37
N ALA A 173 23.38 -33.43 -22.22
CA ALA A 173 24.03 -34.64 -22.72
C ALA A 173 23.96 -34.76 -24.25
N GLU A 174 22.82 -34.46 -24.85
CA GLU A 174 22.56 -34.71 -26.28
C GLU A 174 22.94 -33.52 -27.18
N TYR A 175 22.83 -32.29 -26.67
CA TYR A 175 23.04 -31.07 -27.45
C TYR A 175 24.15 -30.17 -26.91
N GLY A 176 24.82 -30.55 -25.82
CA GLY A 176 25.81 -29.70 -25.17
C GLY A 176 25.22 -28.40 -24.62
N ALA A 177 23.92 -28.37 -24.32
CA ALA A 177 23.23 -27.18 -23.85
C ALA A 177 23.77 -26.69 -22.50
N THR A 178 23.87 -25.37 -22.35
CA THR A 178 24.25 -24.74 -21.09
C THR A 178 23.01 -24.17 -20.40
N VAL A 179 22.80 -24.56 -19.13
CA VAL A 179 21.71 -24.02 -18.31
C VAL A 179 21.93 -22.53 -18.04
N PRO A 180 20.98 -21.64 -18.41
CA PRO A 180 21.10 -20.20 -18.16
C PRO A 180 21.12 -19.85 -16.67
N VAL A 181 21.65 -18.68 -16.32
CA VAL A 181 21.80 -18.24 -14.92
C VAL A 181 20.48 -18.13 -14.14
N TYR A 182 19.36 -17.94 -14.84
CA TYR A 182 18.01 -17.95 -14.23
C TYR A 182 17.25 -19.26 -14.44
N GLY A 183 17.89 -20.29 -15.01
CA GLY A 183 17.28 -21.56 -15.42
C GLY A 183 16.63 -21.47 -16.80
N VAL A 184 16.30 -22.63 -17.38
CA VAL A 184 15.57 -22.70 -18.65
C VAL A 184 14.11 -22.27 -18.43
N SER A 185 13.60 -21.37 -19.29
CA SER A 185 12.30 -20.69 -19.11
C SER A 185 11.40 -20.65 -20.36
N HIS A 186 11.62 -21.54 -21.33
CA HIS A 186 10.81 -21.61 -22.56
C HIS A 186 9.75 -22.72 -22.46
N ALA A 187 8.47 -22.39 -22.52
CA ALA A 187 7.42 -23.41 -22.51
C ALA A 187 7.41 -24.17 -23.85
N PRO A 188 7.50 -25.53 -23.85
CA PRO A 188 7.46 -26.35 -25.06
C PRO A 188 6.21 -26.02 -25.88
N LEU A 189 6.30 -25.95 -27.21
CA LEU A 189 5.17 -25.60 -28.08
C LEU A 189 4.87 -26.77 -29.02
N VAL A 190 3.60 -27.19 -29.10
CA VAL A 190 3.18 -28.21 -30.08
C VAL A 190 2.60 -27.50 -31.30
N GLU A 191 3.13 -27.82 -32.48
CA GLU A 191 2.60 -27.41 -33.78
C GLU A 191 2.45 -28.65 -34.67
N GLY A 192 1.21 -29.10 -34.87
CA GLY A 192 0.94 -30.35 -35.58
C GLY A 192 1.59 -31.54 -34.90
N ASP A 193 2.53 -32.18 -35.58
CA ASP A 193 3.31 -33.33 -35.08
C ASP A 193 4.68 -32.92 -34.50
N VAL A 194 5.01 -31.63 -34.52
CA VAL A 194 6.30 -31.11 -34.05
C VAL A 194 6.15 -30.54 -32.63
N LEU A 195 6.97 -31.04 -31.70
CA LEU A 195 7.23 -30.39 -30.42
C LEU A 195 8.45 -29.46 -30.56
N ILE A 196 8.21 -28.17 -30.47
CA ILE A 196 9.23 -27.13 -30.59
C ILE A 196 9.74 -26.75 -29.20
N VAL A 197 11.05 -26.88 -28.99
CA VAL A 197 11.72 -26.59 -27.73
C VAL A 197 12.92 -25.69 -27.96
N VAL A 198 13.08 -24.67 -27.10
CA VAL A 198 14.30 -23.85 -27.08
C VAL A 198 15.34 -24.56 -26.21
N VAL A 199 16.25 -25.28 -26.87
CA VAL A 199 17.26 -26.16 -26.27
C VAL A 199 18.50 -25.38 -25.83
N GLY A 200 18.99 -24.45 -26.65
CA GLY A 200 20.22 -23.69 -26.36
C GLY A 200 21.51 -24.51 -26.48
N GLY A 201 21.55 -25.48 -27.40
CA GLY A 201 22.70 -26.35 -27.66
C GLY A 201 23.45 -26.04 -28.96
N GLU A 202 24.53 -26.78 -29.21
CA GLU A 202 25.45 -26.61 -30.33
C GLU A 202 25.66 -27.90 -31.16
N PRO A 203 26.00 -27.80 -32.46
CA PRO A 203 25.82 -26.62 -33.32
C PRO A 203 24.34 -26.46 -33.74
N ASP A 204 23.93 -25.21 -34.00
CA ASP A 204 22.63 -24.84 -34.58
C ASP A 204 21.38 -25.38 -33.85
N ALA A 205 21.51 -25.71 -32.56
CA ALA A 205 20.45 -26.31 -31.74
C ALA A 205 19.92 -25.32 -30.69
N LYS A 206 19.82 -24.04 -31.04
CA LYS A 206 19.17 -23.07 -30.15
C LYS A 206 17.68 -23.36 -30.04
N VAL A 207 17.03 -23.67 -31.17
CA VAL A 207 15.64 -24.16 -31.24
C VAL A 207 15.63 -25.49 -31.96
N VAL A 208 14.91 -26.46 -31.43
CA VAL A 208 14.83 -27.82 -31.99
C VAL A 208 13.37 -28.23 -32.08
N GLY A 209 12.98 -28.77 -33.23
CA GLY A 209 11.71 -29.44 -33.43
C GLY A 209 11.89 -30.94 -33.28
N PHE A 210 11.15 -31.55 -32.36
CA PHE A 210 11.10 -32.98 -32.13
C PHE A 210 9.80 -33.56 -32.67
N ASP A 211 9.82 -34.81 -33.10
CA ASP A 211 8.59 -35.59 -33.26
C ASP A 211 7.94 -35.71 -31.88
N LYS A 212 6.71 -35.22 -31.73
CA LYS A 212 6.05 -35.15 -30.43
C LYS A 212 5.81 -36.54 -29.83
N VAL A 213 5.68 -37.57 -30.66
CA VAL A 213 5.38 -38.94 -30.22
C VAL A 213 6.65 -39.70 -29.85
N THR A 214 7.72 -39.59 -30.64
CA THR A 214 8.94 -40.40 -30.47
C THR A 214 10.05 -39.68 -29.72
N GLY A 215 10.05 -38.34 -29.73
CA GLY A 215 11.15 -37.53 -29.20
C GLY A 215 12.36 -37.46 -30.13
N GLU A 216 12.26 -37.99 -31.36
CA GLU A 216 13.32 -37.88 -32.35
C GLU A 216 13.41 -36.45 -32.91
N GLU A 217 14.62 -35.96 -33.14
CA GLU A 217 14.82 -34.66 -33.77
C GLU A 217 14.36 -34.66 -35.24
N LEU A 218 13.50 -33.70 -35.59
CA LEU A 218 13.05 -33.46 -36.96
C LEU A 218 13.88 -32.35 -37.62
N TRP A 219 14.15 -31.28 -36.88
CA TRP A 219 14.95 -30.15 -37.35
C TRP A 219 15.57 -29.39 -36.17
N ARG A 220 16.66 -28.66 -36.45
CA ARG A 220 17.25 -27.69 -35.54
C ARG A 220 17.50 -26.37 -36.26
N ALA A 221 17.43 -25.27 -35.53
CA ALA A 221 17.58 -23.94 -36.08
C ALA A 221 18.36 -23.00 -35.14
N LEU A 222 19.06 -22.07 -35.79
CA LEU A 222 19.82 -20.96 -35.21
C LEU A 222 21.06 -21.38 -34.43
N GLU A 223 22.18 -20.77 -34.78
CA GLU A 223 23.46 -20.93 -34.09
C GLU A 223 23.41 -20.33 -32.67
N MET A 224 24.13 -20.95 -31.73
CA MET A 224 24.30 -20.49 -30.36
C MET A 224 25.31 -19.33 -30.25
N THR A 225 25.05 -18.22 -30.93
CA THR A 225 25.90 -17.00 -30.90
C THR A 225 25.66 -16.08 -29.69
N SER A 226 24.66 -16.40 -28.88
CA SER A 226 24.23 -15.66 -27.68
C SER A 226 23.36 -16.55 -26.80
N GLU A 227 23.13 -16.14 -25.55
CA GLU A 227 22.10 -16.78 -24.71
C GLU A 227 20.74 -16.87 -25.42
N THR A 228 19.97 -17.90 -25.08
CA THR A 228 18.64 -18.20 -25.63
C THR A 228 17.60 -17.13 -25.30
N GLY A 229 17.78 -16.39 -24.21
CA GLY A 229 16.69 -15.62 -23.62
C GLY A 229 15.84 -16.47 -22.68
N TYR A 230 14.67 -15.93 -22.32
CA TYR A 230 13.70 -16.52 -21.38
C TYR A 230 12.26 -16.40 -21.89
N SER A 231 12.06 -16.10 -23.18
CA SER A 231 10.77 -15.74 -23.77
C SER A 231 10.18 -16.92 -24.53
N SER A 232 9.02 -17.42 -24.08
CA SER A 232 8.36 -18.55 -24.73
C SER A 232 7.93 -18.19 -26.15
N PRO A 233 8.18 -19.05 -27.16
CA PRO A 233 7.80 -18.77 -28.53
C PRO A 233 6.28 -18.86 -28.73
N ILE A 234 5.80 -18.21 -29.80
CA ILE A 234 4.41 -18.27 -30.29
C ILE A 234 4.39 -18.62 -31.77
N VAL A 235 3.27 -19.16 -32.25
CA VAL A 235 3.02 -19.32 -33.68
C VAL A 235 1.95 -18.33 -34.10
N ILE A 236 2.17 -17.65 -35.23
CA ILE A 236 1.22 -16.70 -35.82
C ILE A 236 0.92 -17.04 -37.27
N ASP A 237 -0.29 -16.70 -37.72
CA ASP A 237 -0.67 -16.71 -39.12
C ASP A 237 -0.53 -15.29 -39.69
N ALA A 238 0.48 -15.05 -40.52
CA ALA A 238 0.72 -13.74 -41.14
C ALA A 238 1.43 -13.90 -42.48
N GLY A 239 1.18 -12.98 -43.43
CA GLY A 239 1.90 -13.02 -44.70
C GLY A 239 1.63 -14.27 -45.54
N GLY A 240 0.45 -14.88 -45.38
CA GLY A 240 0.10 -16.15 -46.02
C GLY A 240 0.88 -17.36 -45.52
N ALA A 241 1.60 -17.27 -44.39
CA ALA A 241 2.38 -18.36 -43.84
C ALA A 241 2.23 -18.48 -42.32
N ARG A 242 2.43 -19.71 -41.84
CA ARG A 242 2.54 -20.03 -40.41
C ARG A 242 3.97 -19.74 -39.96
N GLN A 243 4.12 -18.91 -38.93
CA GLN A 243 5.40 -18.36 -38.51
C GLN A 243 5.63 -18.61 -37.02
N LEU A 244 6.69 -19.33 -36.68
CA LEU A 244 7.21 -19.46 -35.32
C LEU A 244 7.98 -18.19 -34.96
N ILE A 245 7.45 -17.40 -34.04
CA ILE A 245 8.10 -16.19 -33.54
C ILE A 245 8.88 -16.53 -32.27
N PHE A 246 10.17 -16.24 -32.30
CA PHE A 246 11.07 -16.46 -31.18
C PHE A 246 11.92 -15.21 -30.90
N TRP A 247 12.00 -14.83 -29.62
CA TRP A 247 12.76 -13.66 -29.18
C TRP A 247 13.91 -14.06 -28.26
N HIS A 248 15.13 -14.08 -28.83
CA HIS A 248 16.36 -14.35 -28.08
C HIS A 248 17.13 -13.08 -27.75
N ALA A 249 18.28 -13.23 -27.07
CA ALA A 249 19.06 -12.11 -26.52
C ALA A 249 19.50 -11.04 -27.53
N THR A 250 19.55 -11.37 -28.83
CA THR A 250 20.11 -10.52 -29.89
C THR A 250 19.12 -10.15 -30.98
N ALA A 251 18.05 -10.91 -31.19
CA ALA A 251 17.10 -10.67 -32.27
C ALA A 251 15.71 -11.27 -32.00
N LEU A 252 14.73 -10.73 -32.73
CA LEU A 252 13.41 -11.31 -32.96
C LEU A 252 13.45 -12.04 -34.30
N VAL A 253 13.14 -13.32 -34.30
CA VAL A 253 13.17 -14.17 -35.50
C VAL A 253 11.78 -14.72 -35.81
N SER A 254 11.55 -14.97 -37.10
CA SER A 254 10.45 -15.78 -37.60
C SER A 254 11.00 -16.98 -38.35
N LEU A 255 10.57 -18.16 -37.95
CA LEU A 255 10.94 -19.43 -38.55
C LEU A 255 9.71 -20.14 -39.12
N ASN A 256 9.92 -21.04 -40.07
CA ASN A 256 8.93 -22.04 -40.43
C ASN A 256 8.83 -23.06 -39.28
N PRO A 257 7.66 -23.25 -38.65
CA PRO A 257 7.52 -24.17 -37.52
C PRO A 257 7.69 -25.65 -37.91
N GLU A 258 7.52 -26.01 -39.19
CA GLU A 258 7.65 -27.40 -39.65
C GLU A 258 9.10 -27.77 -40.02
N THR A 259 9.90 -26.80 -40.44
CA THR A 259 11.25 -27.06 -41.00
C THR A 259 12.39 -26.35 -40.27
N GLY A 260 12.09 -25.36 -39.43
CA GLY A 260 13.08 -24.51 -38.76
C GLY A 260 13.72 -23.44 -39.66
N GLU A 261 13.35 -23.35 -40.95
CA GLU A 261 13.91 -22.36 -41.87
C GLU A 261 13.57 -20.92 -41.48
N THR A 262 14.55 -20.03 -41.48
CA THR A 262 14.33 -18.61 -41.15
C THR A 262 13.60 -17.87 -42.27
N TYR A 263 12.45 -17.28 -41.96
CA TYR A 263 11.77 -16.33 -42.85
C TYR A 263 12.41 -14.94 -42.78
N TRP A 264 12.57 -14.41 -41.55
CA TRP A 264 13.19 -13.11 -41.32
C TRP A 264 13.76 -13.01 -39.91
N GLU A 265 14.71 -12.09 -39.74
CA GLU A 265 15.34 -11.76 -38.47
C GLU A 265 15.43 -10.23 -38.33
N GLN A 266 15.04 -9.72 -37.17
CA GLN A 266 15.19 -8.32 -36.79
C GLN A 266 16.07 -8.21 -35.55
N ALA A 267 17.23 -7.59 -35.70
CA ALA A 267 18.14 -7.35 -34.59
C ALA A 267 17.49 -6.49 -33.50
N PHE A 268 17.57 -6.98 -32.25
CA PHE A 268 17.16 -6.29 -31.03
C PHE A 268 18.00 -6.83 -29.86
N ARG A 269 19.22 -6.32 -29.73
CA ARG A 269 20.13 -6.74 -28.67
C ARG A 269 19.68 -6.18 -27.32
N ASN A 270 19.34 -7.06 -26.39
CA ASN A 270 18.99 -6.69 -25.02
C ASN A 270 20.19 -6.80 -24.07
N THR A 271 20.04 -6.22 -22.88
CA THR A 271 21.10 -6.25 -21.85
C THR A 271 20.95 -7.49 -20.97
N GLY A 272 22.03 -8.27 -20.84
CA GLY A 272 22.10 -9.41 -19.91
C GLY A 272 21.26 -10.63 -20.31
N GLY A 273 20.88 -10.76 -21.59
CA GLY A 273 20.12 -11.92 -22.09
C GLY A 273 18.65 -11.93 -21.68
N LEU A 274 18.13 -10.86 -21.07
CA LEU A 274 16.81 -10.81 -20.44
C LEU A 274 15.69 -10.49 -21.45
N SER A 275 15.47 -11.36 -22.43
CA SER A 275 14.21 -11.40 -23.21
C SER A 275 13.21 -12.27 -22.46
N ILE A 276 12.30 -11.67 -21.69
CA ILE A 276 11.40 -12.42 -20.79
C ILE A 276 9.96 -12.41 -21.29
N GLY A 277 9.36 -11.23 -21.46
CA GLY A 277 7.97 -11.11 -21.97
C GLY A 277 7.78 -11.86 -23.30
N THR A 278 6.63 -12.51 -23.46
CA THR A 278 6.28 -13.23 -24.71
C THR A 278 6.03 -12.21 -25.83
N PRO A 279 6.42 -12.47 -27.09
CA PRO A 279 6.03 -11.60 -28.20
C PRO A 279 4.50 -11.44 -28.27
N VAL A 280 4.02 -10.24 -28.55
CA VAL A 280 2.57 -9.94 -28.56
C VAL A 280 2.14 -9.67 -30.00
N HIS A 281 1.31 -10.57 -30.53
CA HIS A 281 0.73 -10.43 -31.86
C HIS A 281 -0.71 -9.92 -31.76
N SER A 282 -1.04 -8.86 -32.50
CA SER A 282 -2.42 -8.37 -32.63
C SER A 282 -2.61 -7.74 -34.01
N GLY A 283 -3.43 -8.39 -34.85
CA GLY A 283 -3.66 -7.98 -36.23
C GLY A 283 -2.35 -7.89 -37.03
N ARG A 284 -1.90 -6.67 -37.32
CA ARG A 284 -0.66 -6.41 -38.08
C ARG A 284 0.55 -6.10 -37.21
N TYR A 285 0.35 -6.02 -35.89
CA TYR A 285 1.37 -5.62 -34.94
C TYR A 285 2.03 -6.83 -34.30
N LEU A 286 3.36 -6.76 -34.14
CA LEU A 286 4.12 -7.71 -33.36
C LEU A 286 5.09 -6.94 -32.45
N LEU A 287 4.86 -7.03 -31.14
CA LEU A 287 5.58 -6.26 -30.12
C LEU A 287 6.48 -7.16 -29.28
N ILE A 288 7.66 -6.64 -28.93
CA ILE A 288 8.49 -7.11 -27.82
C ILE A 288 8.87 -5.93 -26.92
N SER A 289 9.09 -6.20 -25.63
CA SER A 289 9.46 -5.18 -24.64
C SER A 289 10.56 -5.66 -23.72
N GLN A 290 11.54 -4.80 -23.44
CA GLN A 290 12.60 -5.07 -22.46
C GLN A 290 12.84 -3.86 -21.56
N PHE A 291 12.96 -4.11 -20.27
CA PHE A 291 12.99 -3.08 -19.23
C PHE A 291 14.11 -2.04 -19.31
N ARG A 292 15.23 -2.30 -19.98
CA ARG A 292 16.30 -1.31 -20.20
C ARG A 292 16.24 -0.70 -21.59
N THR A 293 16.09 -1.51 -22.62
CA THR A 293 16.16 -1.10 -24.03
C THR A 293 14.81 -0.62 -24.59
N GLY A 294 13.76 -0.67 -23.78
CA GLY A 294 12.41 -0.30 -24.16
C GLY A 294 11.74 -1.34 -25.06
N SER A 295 10.69 -0.88 -25.75
CA SER A 295 9.89 -1.71 -26.64
C SER A 295 10.27 -1.55 -28.12
N MET A 296 9.98 -2.56 -28.93
CA MET A 296 10.05 -2.51 -30.39
C MET A 296 8.76 -3.06 -30.99
N MET A 297 8.15 -2.28 -31.87
CA MET A 297 6.99 -2.68 -32.64
C MET A 297 7.39 -3.03 -34.06
N MET A 298 6.96 -4.20 -34.51
CA MET A 298 7.06 -4.66 -35.88
C MET A 298 5.71 -4.56 -36.57
N LEU A 299 5.75 -4.30 -37.88
CA LEU A 299 4.61 -4.35 -38.76
C LEU A 299 4.76 -5.57 -39.68
N LEU A 300 3.81 -6.49 -39.58
CA LEU A 300 3.75 -7.70 -40.39
C LEU A 300 3.28 -7.36 -41.81
N ASP A 301 3.87 -8.02 -42.81
CA ASP A 301 3.44 -7.98 -44.20
C ASP A 301 2.20 -8.88 -44.38
N ASN A 302 1.24 -8.44 -45.20
CA ASN A 302 -0.02 -9.16 -45.41
C ASN A 302 0.14 -10.34 -46.37
N ASP A 303 1.07 -10.25 -47.32
CA ASP A 303 1.10 -11.12 -48.51
C ASP A 303 2.30 -12.08 -48.53
N ARG A 304 3.27 -11.89 -47.63
CA ARG A 304 4.46 -12.76 -47.50
C ARG A 304 4.98 -12.78 -46.06
N PRO A 305 5.67 -13.84 -45.62
CA PRO A 305 6.27 -13.89 -44.28
C PRO A 305 7.45 -12.92 -44.19
N ALA A 306 7.14 -11.65 -43.97
CA ALA A 306 8.09 -10.57 -43.80
C ALA A 306 7.56 -9.60 -42.74
N ALA A 307 8.47 -8.86 -42.12
CA ALA A 307 8.13 -7.82 -41.17
C ALA A 307 9.07 -6.63 -41.35
N ARG A 308 8.62 -5.43 -40.97
CA ARG A 308 9.47 -4.24 -40.87
C ARG A 308 9.31 -3.58 -39.51
N MET A 309 10.38 -3.02 -38.97
CA MET A 309 10.29 -2.22 -37.76
C MET A 309 9.40 -0.99 -38.00
N LEU A 310 8.41 -0.79 -37.13
CA LEU A 310 7.56 0.40 -37.12
C LEU A 310 8.19 1.49 -36.27
N TRP A 311 8.53 1.16 -35.03
CA TRP A 311 9.24 2.03 -34.10
C TRP A 311 10.01 1.21 -33.07
N LYS A 312 10.93 1.89 -32.39
CA LYS A 312 11.72 1.34 -31.30
C LYS A 312 12.01 2.43 -30.27
N GLY A 313 11.89 2.08 -28.99
CA GLY A 313 12.33 2.91 -27.87
C GLY A 313 13.82 3.27 -27.96
N GLN A 314 14.17 4.42 -27.40
CA GLN A 314 15.50 5.00 -27.38
C GLN A 314 16.15 4.95 -26.00
N SER A 315 15.34 4.84 -24.93
CA SER A 315 15.86 4.76 -23.57
C SER A 315 16.71 3.50 -23.34
N ARG A 316 17.67 3.64 -22.43
CA ARG A 316 18.59 2.59 -21.98
C ARG A 316 18.51 2.36 -20.47
N SER A 317 17.43 2.84 -19.85
CA SER A 317 17.21 2.79 -18.41
C SER A 317 16.00 1.93 -18.08
N GLU A 318 16.01 1.36 -16.88
CA GLU A 318 14.85 0.72 -16.24
C GLU A 318 14.16 1.63 -15.24
N LEU A 319 14.73 2.80 -14.95
CA LEU A 319 14.22 3.70 -13.94
C LEU A 319 12.97 4.44 -14.44
N PRO A 320 11.91 4.57 -13.62
CA PRO A 320 10.59 5.02 -14.08
C PRO A 320 10.58 6.38 -14.77
N HIS A 321 11.41 7.31 -14.29
CA HIS A 321 11.52 8.67 -14.80
C HIS A 321 12.48 8.81 -16.01
N LEU A 322 13.17 7.73 -16.41
CA LEU A 322 14.13 7.70 -17.52
C LEU A 322 13.71 6.80 -18.68
N THR A 323 12.57 6.14 -18.57
CA THR A 323 11.98 5.32 -19.63
C THR A 323 11.16 6.22 -20.56
N ASP A 324 11.23 6.00 -21.86
CA ASP A 324 10.54 6.81 -22.86
C ASP A 324 9.17 6.24 -23.23
N GLY A 325 9.10 4.93 -23.48
CA GLY A 325 7.86 4.19 -23.76
C GLY A 325 7.55 3.14 -22.71
N LEU A 326 7.13 1.95 -23.15
CA LEU A 326 6.93 0.78 -22.28
C LEU A 326 8.25 0.01 -22.12
N HIS A 327 8.59 -0.27 -20.88
CA HIS A 327 9.79 -0.98 -20.42
C HIS A 327 9.39 -2.16 -19.52
N ALA A 328 8.50 -3.00 -20.04
CA ALA A 328 8.10 -4.23 -19.37
C ALA A 328 9.27 -5.21 -19.26
N MET A 329 9.30 -5.97 -18.16
CA MET A 329 10.24 -7.07 -17.92
C MET A 329 9.54 -8.42 -18.05
N MET A 330 8.83 -8.84 -16.99
CA MET A 330 8.17 -10.15 -16.89
C MET A 330 6.72 -10.10 -17.37
N SER A 331 6.05 -8.95 -17.19
CA SER A 331 4.70 -8.69 -17.68
C SER A 331 4.68 -8.75 -19.20
N THR A 332 3.83 -9.61 -19.76
CA THR A 332 3.57 -9.59 -21.21
C THR A 332 2.52 -8.50 -21.50
N PRO A 333 2.84 -7.47 -22.32
CA PRO A 333 1.90 -6.40 -22.63
C PRO A 333 0.69 -6.88 -23.43
N ILE A 334 -0.31 -6.01 -23.58
CA ILE A 334 -1.49 -6.25 -24.42
C ILE A 334 -1.65 -5.15 -25.46
N ILE A 335 -2.18 -5.52 -26.63
CA ILE A 335 -2.55 -4.57 -27.69
C ILE A 335 -4.07 -4.66 -27.87
N ILE A 336 -4.74 -3.52 -27.74
CA ILE A 336 -6.18 -3.37 -27.99
C ILE A 336 -6.32 -2.33 -29.09
N ASP A 337 -6.80 -2.76 -30.25
CA ASP A 337 -6.85 -1.94 -31.46
C ASP A 337 -5.47 -1.31 -31.77
N ASP A 338 -5.40 0.03 -31.81
CA ASP A 338 -4.17 0.78 -32.06
C ASP A 338 -3.48 1.27 -30.77
N TYR A 339 -3.75 0.63 -29.63
CA TYR A 339 -3.20 1.00 -28.32
C TYR A 339 -2.49 -0.15 -27.63
N LEU A 340 -1.45 0.18 -26.88
CA LEU A 340 -0.59 -0.75 -26.15
C LEU A 340 -0.68 -0.46 -24.65
N TYR A 341 -0.91 -1.48 -23.83
CA TYR A 341 -0.90 -1.39 -22.38
C TYR A 341 0.04 -2.41 -21.74
N GLY A 342 0.76 -2.01 -20.70
CA GLY A 342 1.65 -2.92 -19.99
C GLY A 342 2.22 -2.32 -18.71
N VAL A 343 2.86 -3.18 -17.91
CA VAL A 343 3.49 -2.79 -16.64
C VAL A 343 5.01 -2.81 -16.81
N ASP A 344 5.64 -1.68 -16.48
CA ASP A 344 7.08 -1.51 -16.46
C ASP A 344 7.73 -2.29 -15.31
N SER A 345 9.06 -2.44 -15.36
CA SER A 345 9.80 -3.21 -14.36
C SER A 345 9.72 -2.68 -12.92
N TYR A 346 9.14 -1.50 -12.67
CA TYR A 346 8.93 -0.96 -11.33
C TYR A 346 7.44 -0.90 -10.95
N GLY A 347 6.54 -1.44 -11.77
CA GLY A 347 5.11 -1.56 -11.46
C GLY A 347 4.22 -0.50 -12.12
N GLU A 348 4.81 0.47 -12.84
CA GLU A 348 4.05 1.51 -13.53
C GLU A 348 3.24 0.89 -14.67
N LEU A 349 1.92 1.00 -14.61
CA LEU A 349 1.04 0.69 -15.72
C LEU A 349 1.07 1.86 -16.71
N ARG A 350 1.25 1.56 -18.00
CA ARG A 350 1.32 2.57 -19.06
C ARG A 350 0.37 2.25 -20.18
N GLY A 351 -0.26 3.30 -20.71
CA GLY A 351 -0.97 3.28 -21.98
C GLY A 351 -0.19 4.05 -23.04
N LEU A 352 0.00 3.45 -24.20
CA LEU A 352 0.77 3.99 -25.32
C LEU A 352 -0.05 3.92 -26.61
N ASP A 353 0.24 4.82 -27.53
CA ASP A 353 -0.15 4.69 -28.93
C ASP A 353 0.70 3.57 -29.58
N ALA A 354 0.06 2.52 -30.10
CA ALA A 354 0.77 1.37 -30.67
C ALA A 354 1.43 1.69 -32.01
N THR A 355 1.04 2.78 -32.68
CA THR A 355 1.56 3.21 -33.98
C THR A 355 2.82 4.06 -33.87
N THR A 356 3.00 4.78 -32.75
CA THR A 356 4.15 5.66 -32.51
C THR A 356 5.05 5.22 -31.36
N GLY A 357 4.50 4.48 -30.39
CA GLY A 357 5.17 4.16 -29.12
C GLY A 357 5.15 5.30 -28.11
N GLU A 358 4.40 6.38 -28.38
CA GLU A 358 4.26 7.51 -27.47
C GLU A 358 3.38 7.16 -26.26
N ARG A 359 3.80 7.60 -25.07
CA ARG A 359 3.04 7.42 -23.83
C ARG A 359 1.85 8.36 -23.80
N LEU A 360 0.66 7.79 -23.67
CA LEU A 360 -0.60 8.51 -23.48
C LEU A 360 -0.81 8.83 -21.99
N TRP A 361 -0.59 7.83 -21.13
CA TRP A 361 -0.76 7.97 -19.69
C TRP A 361 0.07 6.94 -18.91
N GLN A 362 0.21 7.19 -17.60
CA GLN A 362 0.82 6.29 -16.63
C GLN A 362 -0.05 6.25 -15.36
N SER A 363 -0.08 5.10 -14.69
CA SER A 363 -0.74 4.90 -13.41
C SER A 363 0.02 3.89 -12.55
N ASP A 364 0.05 4.11 -11.24
CA ASP A 364 0.61 3.19 -10.25
C ASP A 364 -0.50 2.43 -9.49
N ALA A 365 -1.74 2.47 -10.02
CA ALA A 365 -2.91 1.91 -9.35
C ALA A 365 -3.03 0.38 -9.49
N LEU A 366 -2.55 -0.20 -10.60
CA LEU A 366 -2.75 -1.63 -10.87
C LEU A 366 -1.84 -2.51 -10.00
N THR A 367 -0.55 -2.17 -9.91
CA THR A 367 0.45 -2.93 -9.16
C THR A 367 1.14 -2.06 -8.12
N ARG A 368 1.67 -2.68 -7.06
CA ARG A 368 2.40 -1.93 -6.02
C ARG A 368 3.76 -1.50 -6.56
N PRO A 369 4.15 -0.21 -6.45
CA PRO A 369 5.46 0.25 -6.89
C PRO A 369 6.59 -0.56 -6.25
N GLY A 370 7.50 -1.06 -7.09
CA GLY A 370 8.61 -1.89 -6.65
C GLY A 370 9.32 -2.56 -7.82
N ARG A 371 10.64 -2.68 -7.70
CA ARG A 371 11.47 -3.34 -8.72
C ARG A 371 10.97 -4.77 -8.96
N PHE A 372 11.01 -5.17 -10.23
CA PHE A 372 10.41 -6.38 -10.79
C PHE A 372 8.90 -6.47 -10.62
N GLY A 373 8.21 -5.33 -10.67
CA GLY A 373 6.74 -5.24 -10.72
C GLY A 373 6.19 -6.11 -11.85
N THR A 374 5.20 -6.94 -11.55
CA THR A 374 4.63 -7.88 -12.54
C THR A 374 3.11 -7.94 -12.48
N ALA A 375 2.49 -8.01 -13.66
CA ALA A 375 1.06 -8.27 -13.84
C ALA A 375 0.84 -9.22 -15.03
N TYR A 376 -0.08 -10.18 -14.87
CA TYR A 376 -0.48 -11.12 -15.92
C TYR A 376 -1.89 -10.78 -16.40
N PHE A 377 -2.02 -10.34 -17.65
CA PHE A 377 -3.28 -9.93 -18.26
C PHE A 377 -3.93 -11.11 -18.98
N VAL A 378 -5.17 -11.45 -18.60
CA VAL A 378 -6.00 -12.45 -19.27
C VAL A 378 -7.31 -11.81 -19.73
N ARG A 379 -7.56 -11.83 -21.03
CA ARG A 379 -8.77 -11.24 -21.64
C ARG A 379 -9.95 -12.20 -21.49
N ASN A 380 -11.10 -11.67 -21.06
CA ASN A 380 -12.39 -12.36 -21.12
C ASN A 380 -13.44 -11.34 -21.59
N GLY A 381 -13.95 -11.52 -22.83
CA GLY A 381 -14.87 -10.56 -23.45
C GLY A 381 -14.22 -9.18 -23.67
N ASP A 382 -14.84 -8.15 -23.08
CA ASP A 382 -14.46 -6.73 -23.16
C ASP A 382 -13.58 -6.26 -21.99
N ARG A 383 -13.20 -7.17 -21.09
CA ARG A 383 -12.48 -6.89 -19.85
C ARG A 383 -11.30 -7.85 -19.65
N TYR A 384 -10.49 -7.54 -18.66
CA TYR A 384 -9.29 -8.28 -18.32
C TYR A 384 -9.31 -8.72 -16.86
N PHE A 385 -8.99 -9.98 -16.64
CA PHE A 385 -8.60 -10.52 -15.35
C PHE A 385 -7.08 -10.40 -15.23
N VAL A 386 -6.63 -9.65 -14.22
CA VAL A 386 -5.21 -9.32 -14.04
C VAL A 386 -4.74 -9.84 -12.70
N THR A 387 -3.78 -10.78 -12.73
CA THR A 387 -3.11 -11.25 -11.50
C THR A 387 -1.87 -10.41 -11.25
N THR A 388 -1.79 -9.81 -10.06
CA THR A 388 -0.67 -8.96 -9.64
C THR A 388 0.36 -9.76 -8.85
N ASP A 389 1.62 -9.29 -8.85
CA ASP A 389 2.68 -9.87 -8.04
C ASP A 389 2.46 -9.74 -6.52
N ALA A 390 1.50 -8.93 -6.09
CA ALA A 390 1.07 -8.81 -4.70
C ALA A 390 0.10 -9.91 -4.27
N GLY A 391 -0.32 -10.79 -5.18
CA GLY A 391 -1.22 -11.89 -4.88
C GLY A 391 -2.70 -11.57 -5.02
N GLU A 392 -3.04 -10.54 -5.79
CA GLU A 392 -4.41 -10.06 -6.01
C GLU A 392 -4.88 -10.43 -7.41
N LEU A 393 -6.20 -10.60 -7.58
CA LEU A 393 -6.87 -10.69 -8.86
C LEU A 393 -7.72 -9.43 -9.06
N VAL A 394 -7.60 -8.82 -10.24
CA VAL A 394 -8.26 -7.57 -10.60
C VAL A 394 -9.11 -7.78 -11.85
N ILE A 395 -10.31 -7.21 -11.89
CA ILE A 395 -11.09 -7.07 -13.13
C ILE A 395 -10.92 -5.63 -13.59
N ALA A 396 -10.49 -5.41 -14.83
CA ALA A 396 -10.21 -4.07 -15.34
C ALA A 396 -10.50 -3.92 -16.84
N ARG A 397 -10.62 -2.66 -17.26
CA ARG A 397 -10.56 -2.22 -18.66
C ARG A 397 -9.40 -1.26 -18.87
N PHE A 398 -8.89 -1.24 -20.09
CA PHE A 398 -7.80 -0.38 -20.52
C PHE A 398 -8.25 0.43 -21.72
N THR A 399 -8.14 1.76 -21.64
CA THR A 399 -8.55 2.68 -22.71
C THR A 399 -7.45 3.71 -22.99
N PRO A 400 -7.52 4.42 -24.12
CA PRO A 400 -6.57 5.49 -24.43
C PRO A 400 -6.57 6.63 -23.41
N GLU A 401 -7.66 6.81 -22.67
CA GLU A 401 -7.82 7.85 -21.64
C GLU A 401 -7.31 7.39 -20.27
N GLY A 402 -7.26 6.08 -20.00
CA GLY A 402 -6.77 5.58 -18.72
C GLY A 402 -7.06 4.11 -18.43
N TYR A 403 -6.83 3.77 -17.17
CA TYR A 403 -7.11 2.48 -16.55
C TYR A 403 -8.40 2.55 -15.72
N GLU A 404 -9.35 1.66 -15.98
CA GLU A 404 -10.58 1.52 -15.21
C GLU A 404 -10.53 0.21 -14.41
N GLU A 405 -10.32 0.30 -13.10
CA GLU A 405 -10.48 -0.84 -12.20
C GLU A 405 -11.98 -1.09 -11.97
N ILE A 406 -12.47 -2.25 -12.36
CA ILE A 406 -13.84 -2.68 -12.05
C ILE A 406 -13.88 -3.16 -10.62
N ASP A 407 -12.98 -4.10 -10.25
CA ASP A 407 -12.94 -4.67 -8.90
C ASP A 407 -11.61 -5.38 -8.61
N ARG A 408 -11.32 -5.62 -7.33
CA ARG A 408 -10.08 -6.29 -6.86
C ARG A 408 -10.37 -7.19 -5.66
N THR A 409 -9.76 -8.38 -5.67
CA THR A 409 -9.86 -9.34 -4.56
C THR A 409 -8.51 -10.01 -4.28
N PRO A 410 -8.18 -10.33 -3.01
CA PRO A 410 -7.06 -11.22 -2.72
C PRO A 410 -7.27 -12.59 -3.37
N LEU A 411 -6.24 -13.13 -4.02
CA LEU A 411 -6.27 -14.45 -4.65
C LEU A 411 -5.39 -15.45 -3.89
N LEU A 412 -4.10 -15.15 -3.80
CA LEU A 412 -3.13 -16.05 -3.18
C LEU A 412 -1.92 -15.30 -2.65
N GLU A 413 -1.51 -15.57 -1.42
CA GLU A 413 -0.39 -14.86 -0.80
C GLU A 413 0.92 -15.06 -1.57
N PRO A 414 1.71 -13.98 -1.77
CA PRO A 414 3.03 -14.08 -2.39
C PRO A 414 4.05 -14.68 -1.41
N THR A 415 4.85 -15.63 -1.89
CA THR A 415 5.87 -16.31 -1.06
C THR A 415 7.26 -16.34 -1.69
N LEU A 416 7.38 -16.02 -2.99
CA LEU A 416 8.68 -15.91 -3.63
C LEU A 416 9.28 -14.57 -3.25
N HIS A 417 10.61 -14.47 -3.27
CA HIS A 417 11.30 -13.25 -2.92
C HIS A 417 11.97 -12.69 -4.16
N THR A 418 11.91 -11.37 -4.35
CA THR A 418 12.66 -10.70 -5.42
C THR A 418 14.18 -10.91 -5.29
N ARG A 419 14.64 -11.33 -4.09
CA ARG A 419 16.02 -11.64 -3.69
C ARG A 419 16.99 -10.73 -4.40
N GLY A 420 17.09 -9.49 -3.88
CA GLY A 420 17.87 -8.40 -4.43
C GLY A 420 19.18 -8.85 -5.06
N GLY A 421 19.56 -8.27 -6.20
CA GLY A 421 20.73 -8.66 -7.01
C GLY A 421 22.05 -8.80 -6.21
N ALA A 422 23.12 -9.27 -6.87
CA ALA A 422 24.43 -9.58 -6.25
C ALA A 422 25.01 -8.52 -5.30
N SER A 423 24.50 -7.29 -5.31
CA SER A 423 24.96 -6.14 -4.54
C SER A 423 24.10 -5.74 -3.32
N GLY A 424 22.97 -6.40 -3.02
CA GLY A 424 22.11 -6.01 -1.87
C GLY A 424 21.40 -4.65 -1.99
N ARG A 425 21.35 -4.07 -3.20
CA ARG A 425 20.91 -2.69 -3.48
C ARG A 425 19.38 -2.47 -3.60
N TRP A 426 18.55 -3.48 -3.32
CA TRP A 426 17.10 -3.42 -3.57
C TRP A 426 16.33 -4.08 -2.44
N SER A 427 15.17 -3.51 -2.07
CA SER A 427 14.29 -4.09 -1.05
C SER A 427 13.83 -5.48 -1.48
N ASP A 428 14.16 -6.47 -0.65
CA ASP A 428 13.62 -7.81 -0.81
C ASP A 428 12.14 -7.78 -0.44
N ARG A 429 11.27 -8.14 -1.38
CA ARG A 429 9.82 -8.19 -1.17
C ARG A 429 9.27 -9.54 -1.61
N THR A 430 8.17 -9.93 -0.99
CA THR A 430 7.44 -11.11 -1.45
C THR A 430 6.69 -10.80 -2.73
N VAL A 431 6.71 -11.76 -3.67
CA VAL A 431 6.08 -11.70 -5.00
C VAL A 431 5.40 -13.01 -5.37
N LEU A 432 4.39 -12.90 -6.22
CA LEU A 432 3.72 -13.99 -6.93
C LEU A 432 4.06 -13.91 -8.42
N TRP A 433 5.10 -14.61 -8.86
CA TRP A 433 5.57 -14.62 -10.26
C TRP A 433 5.17 -15.87 -11.06
N ALA A 434 4.33 -16.73 -10.49
CA ALA A 434 3.77 -17.83 -11.25
C ALA A 434 2.56 -17.35 -12.05
N HIS A 435 2.54 -17.62 -13.35
CA HIS A 435 1.39 -17.29 -14.20
C HIS A 435 0.17 -18.13 -13.77
N PRO A 436 -1.03 -17.56 -13.62
CA PRO A 436 -2.25 -18.31 -13.33
C PRO A 436 -2.74 -19.10 -14.57
N ALA A 437 -3.60 -20.09 -14.36
CA ALA A 437 -4.42 -20.69 -15.41
C ALA A 437 -5.89 -20.33 -15.20
N PHE A 438 -6.61 -20.02 -16.28
CA PHE A 438 -8.05 -19.78 -16.26
C PHE A 438 -8.73 -20.86 -17.08
N ALA A 439 -9.47 -21.74 -16.42
CA ALA A 439 -10.10 -22.88 -17.08
C ALA A 439 -11.41 -23.23 -16.40
N ASN A 440 -12.39 -23.64 -17.20
CA ASN A 440 -13.65 -24.21 -16.74
C ASN A 440 -14.35 -23.41 -15.63
N GLY A 441 -14.41 -22.08 -15.77
CA GLY A 441 -15.05 -21.17 -14.82
C GLY A 441 -14.20 -20.84 -13.60
N HIS A 442 -12.92 -21.23 -13.55
CA HIS A 442 -12.08 -21.11 -12.37
C HIS A 442 -10.72 -20.47 -12.69
N VAL A 443 -10.11 -19.88 -11.68
CA VAL A 443 -8.68 -19.54 -11.68
C VAL A 443 -7.89 -20.54 -10.84
N VAL A 444 -6.83 -21.07 -11.42
CA VAL A 444 -5.85 -21.93 -10.73
C VAL A 444 -4.55 -21.16 -10.57
N ALA A 445 -4.14 -20.92 -9.33
CA ALA A 445 -2.98 -20.10 -8.99
C ALA A 445 -2.09 -20.79 -7.96
N ARG A 446 -0.79 -20.54 -8.03
CA ARG A 446 0.19 -21.18 -7.15
C ARG A 446 1.21 -20.20 -6.59
N ASN A 447 1.64 -20.43 -5.36
CA ASN A 447 2.79 -19.78 -4.72
C ASN A 447 3.78 -20.88 -4.29
N GLY A 448 4.92 -20.52 -3.71
CA GLY A 448 6.00 -21.42 -3.27
C GLY A 448 5.63 -22.52 -2.25
N ARG A 449 4.39 -22.58 -1.77
CA ARG A 449 3.91 -23.49 -0.72
C ARG A 449 2.64 -24.25 -1.09
N GLU A 450 1.80 -23.68 -1.94
CA GLU A 450 0.50 -24.26 -2.28
C GLU A 450 0.04 -23.84 -3.69
N ILE A 451 -0.89 -24.63 -4.21
CA ILE A 451 -1.70 -24.35 -5.40
C ILE A 451 -3.19 -24.40 -4.99
N ILE A 452 -3.97 -23.50 -5.57
CA ILE A 452 -5.40 -23.36 -5.29
C ILE A 452 -6.20 -23.37 -6.59
N ARG A 453 -7.47 -23.76 -6.48
CA ARG A 453 -8.51 -23.47 -7.48
C ARG A 453 -9.59 -22.61 -6.82
N ALA A 454 -9.92 -21.49 -7.43
CA ALA A 454 -10.97 -20.59 -6.97
C ALA A 454 -12.01 -20.38 -8.06
N SER A 455 -13.30 -20.43 -7.67
CA SER A 455 -14.40 -20.28 -8.61
C SER A 455 -14.54 -18.84 -9.08
N LEU A 456 -14.68 -18.66 -10.38
CA LEU A 456 -15.12 -17.42 -11.02
C LEU A 456 -16.54 -17.57 -11.57
N VAL A 457 -17.23 -18.68 -11.35
CA VAL A 457 -18.60 -18.91 -11.84
C VAL A 457 -19.58 -18.05 -11.05
N ALA A 458 -20.31 -17.16 -11.72
CA ALA A 458 -21.23 -16.24 -11.06
C ALA A 458 -22.34 -16.94 -10.26
N ALA A 459 -22.78 -18.11 -10.71
CA ALA A 459 -23.81 -18.90 -10.04
C ALA A 459 -23.39 -19.45 -8.66
N ASP A 460 -22.09 -19.63 -8.42
CA ASP A 460 -21.57 -20.05 -7.11
C ASP A 460 -21.71 -18.92 -6.06
N TYR A 461 -22.02 -17.72 -6.54
CA TYR A 461 -22.26 -16.51 -5.76
C TYR A 461 -23.70 -16.01 -5.94
N ALA A 462 -24.64 -16.86 -6.38
CA ALA A 462 -26.03 -16.45 -6.64
C ALA A 462 -26.75 -15.86 -5.40
N ASP A 463 -26.29 -16.17 -4.19
CA ASP A 463 -26.77 -15.55 -2.94
C ASP A 463 -26.17 -14.13 -2.71
N ASP A 464 -25.03 -13.83 -3.33
CA ASP A 464 -24.33 -12.54 -3.31
C ASP A 464 -24.67 -11.68 -4.57
N ILE A 465 -25.25 -12.29 -5.62
CA ILE A 465 -25.54 -11.68 -6.92
C ILE A 465 -27.01 -11.94 -7.32
N ALA A 466 -27.92 -11.09 -6.85
CA ALA A 466 -29.29 -11.03 -7.38
C ALA A 466 -29.33 -10.28 -8.73
N PRO A 467 -30.13 -10.73 -9.72
CA PRO A 467 -30.14 -10.14 -11.06
C PRO A 467 -30.84 -8.78 -11.08
N VAL A 468 -30.12 -7.73 -11.47
CA VAL A 468 -30.70 -6.44 -11.89
C VAL A 468 -31.24 -6.60 -13.31
N HIS A 469 -32.54 -6.83 -13.46
CA HIS A 469 -33.22 -6.63 -14.72
C HIS A 469 -33.27 -5.13 -15.04
N VAL A 470 -32.74 -4.75 -16.21
CA VAL A 470 -32.96 -3.43 -16.80
C VAL A 470 -34.46 -3.27 -17.11
N LEU A 471 -35.17 -2.59 -16.23
CA LEU A 471 -36.34 -1.78 -16.55
C LEU A 471 -36.08 -0.39 -15.98
N THR A 472 -35.82 0.55 -16.89
CA THR A 472 -36.14 1.98 -16.80
C THR A 472 -36.41 2.51 -15.38
N ALA A 473 -35.45 3.27 -14.83
CA ALA A 473 -35.60 4.19 -13.70
C ALA A 473 -36.38 3.63 -12.48
N GLY A 474 -35.68 3.02 -11.53
CA GLY A 474 -36.19 2.69 -10.20
C GLY A 474 -35.07 2.27 -9.25
N SER A 475 -35.05 2.86 -8.06
CA SER A 475 -34.04 2.78 -6.98
C SER A 475 -34.12 1.51 -6.10
N GLY A 476 -32.96 0.97 -5.67
CA GLY A 476 -32.76 0.03 -4.53
C GLY A 476 -32.34 -1.40 -4.94
N ALA A 477 -31.33 -2.07 -4.38
CA ALA A 477 -30.73 -1.99 -3.04
C ALA A 477 -29.24 -2.47 -3.07
N ALA A 478 -28.19 -1.68 -2.79
CA ALA A 478 -27.76 -1.24 -1.45
C ALA A 478 -28.80 -1.46 -0.36
N GLN A 479 -28.44 -2.07 0.77
CA GLN A 479 -29.19 -1.71 1.96
C GLN A 479 -29.10 -0.18 2.03
N ASP A 480 -30.25 0.48 1.89
CA ASP A 480 -30.27 1.91 1.67
C ASP A 480 -29.57 2.54 2.88
N ALA A 481 -28.34 3.03 2.67
CA ALA A 481 -27.56 3.61 3.76
C ALA A 481 -28.40 4.71 4.43
N ARG A 482 -29.24 5.38 3.64
CA ARG A 482 -30.25 6.29 4.10
C ARG A 482 -31.28 5.62 5.01
N ALA A 483 -31.85 4.47 4.65
CA ALA A 483 -32.79 3.75 5.52
C ALA A 483 -32.15 3.30 6.85
N VAL A 484 -30.90 2.83 6.85
CA VAL A 484 -30.16 2.50 8.09
C VAL A 484 -29.96 3.75 8.94
N LEU A 485 -29.56 4.86 8.31
CA LEU A 485 -29.35 6.13 8.97
C LEU A 485 -30.65 6.76 9.48
N GLU A 486 -31.75 6.65 8.74
CA GLU A 486 -33.09 7.11 9.14
C GLU A 486 -33.60 6.28 10.33
N ALA A 487 -33.46 4.95 10.28
CA ALA A 487 -33.81 4.08 11.40
C ALA A 487 -32.98 4.38 12.66
N ALA A 488 -31.68 4.64 12.51
CA ALA A 488 -30.81 5.05 13.60
C ALA A 488 -31.13 6.45 14.11
N ALA A 489 -31.41 7.41 13.24
CA ALA A 489 -31.79 8.76 13.62
C ALA A 489 -33.13 8.80 14.37
N ASP A 490 -34.10 8.02 13.94
CA ASP A 490 -35.40 7.89 14.61
C ASP A 490 -35.24 7.19 15.95
N THR A 491 -34.51 6.06 16.01
CA THR A 491 -34.26 5.32 17.25
C THR A 491 -33.52 6.17 18.27
N MET A 492 -32.52 6.94 17.82
CA MET A 492 -31.73 7.80 18.70
C MET A 492 -32.38 9.17 18.98
N GLY A 493 -33.53 9.50 18.40
CA GLY A 493 -34.22 10.78 18.61
C GLY A 493 -33.50 11.98 18.00
N VAL A 494 -32.70 11.78 16.95
CA VAL A 494 -31.79 12.80 16.39
C VAL A 494 -32.44 13.65 15.30
N THR A 495 -33.53 13.18 14.68
CA THR A 495 -34.17 13.80 13.51
C THR A 495 -34.47 15.29 13.72
N ASP A 496 -35.23 15.64 14.77
CA ASP A 496 -35.63 17.02 15.07
C ASP A 496 -34.68 17.74 16.05
N MET A 497 -33.62 17.07 16.51
CA MET A 497 -32.70 17.65 17.50
C MET A 497 -31.84 18.74 16.85
N THR A 498 -31.78 19.93 17.45
CA THR A 498 -31.01 21.07 16.93
C THR A 498 -29.69 21.28 17.67
N SER A 499 -29.67 20.97 18.96
CA SER A 499 -28.51 21.16 19.82
C SER A 499 -28.48 20.16 20.98
N LEU A 500 -27.31 20.05 21.61
CA LEU A 500 -27.02 19.09 22.67
C LEU A 500 -26.04 19.71 23.66
N GLN A 501 -26.32 19.61 24.95
CA GLN A 501 -25.37 19.88 26.02
C GLN A 501 -25.24 18.64 26.89
N TYR A 502 -24.01 18.27 27.25
CA TYR A 502 -23.78 17.24 28.24
C TYR A 502 -22.61 17.60 29.14
N SER A 503 -22.70 17.15 30.39
CA SER A 503 -21.68 17.38 31.41
C SER A 503 -21.28 16.08 32.10
N GLY A 504 -20.04 16.00 32.56
CA GLY A 504 -19.53 14.83 33.24
C GLY A 504 -18.11 14.97 33.77
N THR A 505 -17.54 13.82 34.16
CA THR A 505 -16.18 13.69 34.67
C THR A 505 -15.49 12.46 34.07
N GLY A 506 -14.17 12.41 34.10
CA GLY A 506 -13.41 11.30 33.55
C GLY A 506 -11.92 11.56 33.53
N TRP A 507 -11.29 11.36 32.38
CA TRP A 507 -9.86 11.59 32.20
C TRP A 507 -9.53 12.05 30.78
N ILE A 508 -8.38 12.70 30.64
CA ILE A 508 -7.83 13.15 29.36
C ILE A 508 -6.36 12.76 29.26
N GLY A 509 -5.95 12.29 28.09
CA GLY A 509 -4.57 11.92 27.78
C GLY A 509 -3.78 13.06 27.15
N GLY A 510 -2.51 13.18 27.50
CA GLY A 510 -1.53 14.00 26.79
C GLY A 510 -1.02 13.26 25.54
N VAL A 511 -1.79 13.30 24.46
CA VAL A 511 -1.44 12.63 23.20
C VAL A 511 -0.06 13.09 22.71
N GLY A 512 0.83 12.15 22.39
CA GLY A 512 2.21 12.43 21.98
C GLY A 512 3.19 12.78 23.10
N GLN A 513 2.77 12.68 24.38
CA GLN A 513 3.57 13.05 25.56
C GLN A 513 3.93 11.85 26.44
N ASN A 514 3.93 10.64 25.91
CA ASN A 514 4.28 9.42 26.64
C ASN A 514 5.70 9.48 27.25
N TYR A 515 5.90 8.79 28.37
CA TYR A 515 7.21 8.76 29.05
C TYR A 515 8.28 7.99 28.26
N ALA A 516 7.86 6.92 27.61
CA ALA A 516 8.68 6.12 26.70
C ALA A 516 7.83 5.74 25.49
N PRO A 517 8.43 5.58 24.29
CA PRO A 517 7.67 5.40 23.06
C PRO A 517 6.63 4.28 23.09
N GLY A 518 6.92 3.17 23.77
CA GLY A 518 6.02 2.02 23.92
C GLY A 518 5.02 2.10 25.09
N GLN A 519 4.84 3.25 25.72
CA GLN A 519 3.89 3.45 26.83
C GLN A 519 2.70 4.30 26.41
N ASP A 520 1.59 4.14 27.15
CA ASP A 520 0.37 4.93 26.96
C ASP A 520 0.59 6.42 27.28
N TRP A 521 -0.34 7.26 26.82
CA TRP A 521 -0.32 8.71 27.05
C TRP A 521 -0.43 9.02 28.56
N PRO A 522 0.29 10.06 29.08
CA PRO A 522 0.09 10.52 30.45
C PRO A 522 -1.35 10.98 30.62
N ARG A 523 -1.99 10.59 31.73
CA ARG A 523 -3.40 10.90 31.99
C ARG A 523 -3.53 12.00 33.03
N PHE A 524 -4.59 12.79 32.87
CA PHE A 524 -5.02 13.81 33.82
C PHE A 524 -6.48 13.56 34.20
N GLU A 525 -6.84 13.90 35.43
CA GLU A 525 -8.24 13.85 35.84
C GLU A 525 -9.01 14.99 35.18
N LEU A 526 -10.11 14.62 34.54
CA LEU A 526 -11.10 15.55 34.02
C LEU A 526 -12.15 15.77 35.12
N VAL A 527 -11.91 16.79 35.94
CA VAL A 527 -12.71 17.12 37.14
C VAL A 527 -14.11 17.56 36.77
N SER A 528 -14.23 18.32 35.69
CA SER A 528 -15.51 18.61 35.07
C SER A 528 -15.30 18.81 33.58
N TYR A 529 -16.31 18.41 32.81
CA TYR A 529 -16.38 18.61 31.38
C TYR A 529 -17.81 18.96 31.03
N THR A 530 -18.00 20.02 30.26
CA THR A 530 -19.29 20.40 29.69
C THR A 530 -19.08 20.71 28.23
N ARG A 531 -19.80 20.03 27.33
CA ARG A 531 -19.82 20.35 25.90
C ARG A 531 -21.21 20.76 25.50
N THR A 532 -21.32 21.88 24.79
CA THR A 532 -22.55 22.34 24.13
C THR A 532 -22.32 22.40 22.63
N ILE A 533 -23.19 21.77 21.85
CA ILE A 533 -23.10 21.65 20.39
C ILE A 533 -24.39 22.20 19.78
N ASP A 534 -24.26 23.01 18.74
CA ASP A 534 -25.33 23.35 17.80
C ASP A 534 -25.01 22.74 16.43
N PHE A 535 -25.87 21.83 15.97
CA PHE A 535 -25.61 21.08 14.74
C PHE A 535 -25.87 21.91 13.48
N GLY A 536 -26.77 22.89 13.53
CA GLY A 536 -27.12 23.72 12.37
C GLY A 536 -26.02 24.69 11.96
N THR A 537 -25.35 25.29 12.94
CA THR A 537 -24.24 26.24 12.71
C THR A 537 -22.86 25.59 12.79
N TYR A 538 -22.77 24.28 13.03
CA TYR A 538 -21.52 23.58 13.36
C TYR A 538 -20.77 24.31 14.49
N SER A 539 -21.49 24.65 15.57
CA SER A 539 -20.89 25.28 16.74
C SER A 539 -20.67 24.28 17.86
N SER A 540 -19.55 24.39 18.56
CA SER A 540 -19.26 23.62 19.78
C SER A 540 -18.49 24.48 20.76
N LYS A 541 -18.90 24.43 22.04
CA LYS A 541 -18.19 24.99 23.19
C LYS A 541 -17.90 23.87 24.18
N GLU A 542 -16.63 23.60 24.44
CA GLU A 542 -16.19 22.68 25.48
C GLU A 542 -15.54 23.44 26.61
N GLU A 543 -16.01 23.20 27.82
CA GLU A 543 -15.50 23.77 29.06
C GLU A 543 -15.00 22.63 29.93
N MET A 544 -13.72 22.66 30.29
CA MET A 544 -13.11 21.59 31.05
C MET A 544 -12.26 22.12 32.19
N VAL A 545 -12.26 21.38 33.29
CA VAL A 545 -11.37 21.55 34.43
C VAL A 545 -10.56 20.28 34.56
N ILE A 546 -9.24 20.42 34.47
CA ILE A 546 -8.31 19.29 34.56
C ILE A 546 -7.34 19.47 35.73
N ARG A 547 -6.90 18.36 36.33
CA ARG A 547 -5.85 18.34 37.36
C ARG A 547 -5.01 17.07 37.26
N GLN A 548 -3.85 17.06 37.90
CA GLN A 548 -2.99 15.86 37.96
C GLN A 548 -3.71 14.68 38.60
N GLY A 549 -4.38 14.92 39.74
CA GLY A 549 -5.23 13.94 40.40
C GLY A 549 -4.47 12.68 40.84
N ARG A 550 -5.11 11.52 40.66
CA ARG A 550 -4.57 10.20 41.00
C ARG A 550 -3.52 9.66 40.01
N TYR A 551 -3.37 10.29 38.85
CA TYR A 551 -2.44 9.81 37.82
C TYR A 551 -1.02 10.29 38.10
N ALA A 552 -0.05 9.39 37.94
CA ALA A 552 1.35 9.71 38.16
C ALA A 552 1.81 10.85 37.24
N ALA A 553 2.57 11.80 37.78
CA ALA A 553 3.22 12.87 37.02
C ALA A 553 4.45 12.31 36.29
N ARG A 554 4.20 11.49 35.26
CA ARG A 554 5.22 10.81 34.45
C ARG A 554 4.82 10.86 32.99
N GLY A 555 5.75 11.26 32.12
CA GLY A 555 5.45 11.69 30.76
C GLY A 555 5.58 13.21 30.61
N GLY A 556 5.37 13.68 29.39
CA GLY A 556 5.41 15.09 29.02
C GLY A 556 4.23 15.90 29.53
N GLY A 557 4.34 17.21 29.32
CA GLY A 557 3.48 18.22 29.93
C GLY A 557 3.89 18.54 31.37
N ALA A 558 3.92 19.83 31.69
CA ALA A 558 4.20 20.27 33.05
C ALA A 558 3.14 19.71 34.04
N PRO A 559 3.55 19.09 35.17
CA PRO A 559 2.61 18.58 36.16
C PRO A 559 1.61 19.65 36.57
N ILE A 560 0.32 19.34 36.50
CA ILE A 560 -0.72 20.32 36.77
C ILE A 560 -0.79 20.56 38.27
N ARG A 561 -0.41 21.77 38.68
CA ARG A 561 -0.56 22.23 40.07
C ARG A 561 -1.94 22.84 40.25
N GLY A 562 -2.75 22.23 41.11
CA GLY A 562 -4.14 22.65 41.31
C GLY A 562 -5.00 22.28 40.11
N GLU A 563 -5.89 23.19 39.71
CA GLU A 563 -6.82 23.01 38.60
C GLU A 563 -6.48 23.94 37.44
N ARG A 564 -6.54 23.42 36.22
CA ARG A 564 -6.47 24.22 34.99
C ARG A 564 -7.83 24.22 34.32
N ARG A 565 -8.34 25.42 34.04
CA ARG A 565 -9.59 25.63 33.31
C ARG A 565 -9.27 25.93 31.85
N ARG A 566 -10.01 25.31 30.94
CA ARG A 566 -9.87 25.54 29.51
C ARG A 566 -11.25 25.62 28.88
N SER A 567 -11.46 26.62 28.03
CA SER A 567 -12.63 26.66 27.15
C SER A 567 -12.16 26.69 25.70
N VAL A 568 -12.60 25.73 24.90
CA VAL A 568 -12.30 25.63 23.47
C VAL A 568 -13.59 25.71 22.67
N LEU A 569 -13.60 26.54 21.64
CA LEU A 569 -14.79 26.88 20.88
C LEU A 569 -14.54 26.77 19.37
N VAL A 570 -15.60 26.44 18.64
CA VAL A 570 -15.69 26.50 17.17
C VAL A 570 -17.10 26.89 16.77
N SER A 571 -17.24 27.62 15.65
CA SER A 571 -18.51 27.92 14.98
C SER A 571 -18.24 28.01 13.49
N GLY A 572 -18.69 27.01 12.73
CA GLY A 572 -18.31 26.81 11.34
C GLY A 572 -16.78 26.81 11.17
N THR A 573 -16.27 27.62 10.24
CA THR A 573 -14.84 27.70 9.93
C THR A 573 -14.06 28.66 10.85
N ARG A 574 -14.54 28.90 12.08
CA ARG A 574 -13.93 29.84 13.04
C ARG A 574 -13.78 29.17 14.39
N ALA A 575 -12.58 29.17 14.95
CA ALA A 575 -12.29 28.61 16.26
C ALA A 575 -11.49 29.57 17.15
N TRP A 576 -11.69 29.47 18.46
CA TRP A 576 -11.01 30.28 19.46
C TRP A 576 -11.01 29.59 20.83
N ASP A 577 -10.10 30.01 21.69
CA ASP A 577 -10.02 29.59 23.09
C ASP A 577 -10.39 30.78 23.99
N ILE A 578 -10.86 30.47 25.21
CA ILE A 578 -11.06 31.46 26.26
C ILE A 578 -10.17 31.09 27.44
N GLU A 579 -9.29 32.01 27.79
CA GLU A 579 -8.41 31.93 28.96
C GLU A 579 -8.69 33.12 29.89
N GLY A 580 -9.32 32.86 31.03
CA GLY A 580 -9.89 33.93 31.87
C GLY A 580 -10.91 34.72 31.06
N ASP A 581 -10.72 36.03 30.93
CA ASP A 581 -11.58 36.91 30.11
C ASP A 581 -11.04 37.13 28.68
N ARG A 582 -9.93 36.49 28.30
CA ARG A 582 -9.26 36.72 27.01
C ARG A 582 -9.78 35.75 25.95
N VAL A 583 -10.16 36.31 24.79
CA VAL A 583 -10.46 35.55 23.56
C VAL A 583 -9.17 35.38 22.77
N ILE A 584 -8.82 34.13 22.45
CA ILE A 584 -7.61 33.78 21.70
C ILE A 584 -8.05 33.12 20.38
N PRO A 585 -7.92 33.79 19.22
CA PRO A 585 -8.26 33.19 17.93
C PRO A 585 -7.40 31.97 17.61
N MET A 586 -8.03 30.89 17.13
CA MET A 586 -7.39 29.60 16.81
C MET A 586 -7.77 29.14 15.38
N PRO A 587 -7.45 29.91 14.33
CA PRO A 587 -7.91 29.62 12.97
C PRO A 587 -7.50 28.22 12.45
N ALA A 588 -6.29 27.76 12.80
CA ALA A 588 -5.79 26.44 12.42
C ALA A 588 -6.53 25.26 13.11
N ALA A 589 -7.27 25.51 14.20
CA ALA A 589 -8.01 24.47 14.91
C ALA A 589 -9.46 24.30 14.39
N SER A 590 -9.92 25.20 13.52
CA SER A 590 -11.34 25.27 13.11
C SER A 590 -11.83 24.00 12.44
N GLU A 591 -11.10 23.49 11.44
CA GLU A 591 -11.48 22.30 10.70
C GLU A 591 -11.56 21.06 11.59
N ARG A 592 -10.53 20.82 12.42
CA ARG A 592 -10.51 19.69 13.37
C ARG A 592 -11.68 19.77 14.36
N ARG A 593 -11.91 20.93 14.99
CA ARG A 593 -13.00 21.07 15.98
C ARG A 593 -14.38 20.94 15.34
N MET A 594 -14.54 21.39 14.10
CA MET A 594 -15.75 21.20 13.32
C MET A 594 -15.97 19.72 12.99
N LEU A 595 -14.91 18.99 12.62
CA LEU A 595 -14.97 17.54 12.43
C LEU A 595 -15.35 16.82 13.73
N GLU A 596 -14.78 17.21 14.87
CA GLU A 596 -15.10 16.61 16.19
C GLU A 596 -16.57 16.77 16.61
N ILE A 597 -17.36 17.66 15.96
CA ILE A 597 -18.83 17.69 16.10
C ILE A 597 -19.44 16.48 15.39
N LEU A 598 -19.03 16.22 14.15
CA LEU A 598 -19.47 15.09 13.33
C LEU A 598 -19.03 13.73 13.86
N LEU A 599 -18.03 13.70 14.75
CA LEU A 599 -17.58 12.46 15.38
C LEU A 599 -18.44 12.06 16.59
N THR A 600 -19.30 12.93 17.11
CA THR A 600 -20.32 12.55 18.10
C THR A 600 -21.38 11.65 17.47
N PRO A 601 -22.08 10.78 18.22
CA PRO A 601 -23.11 9.88 17.66
C PRO A 601 -24.17 10.63 16.85
N GLN A 602 -24.66 11.75 17.41
CA GLN A 602 -25.71 12.56 16.81
C GLN A 602 -25.17 13.39 15.65
N GLY A 603 -23.95 13.93 15.78
CA GLY A 603 -23.28 14.62 14.68
C GLY A 603 -22.96 13.69 13.51
N PHE A 604 -22.59 12.45 13.78
CA PHE A 604 -22.33 11.41 12.79
C PHE A 604 -23.58 11.12 11.96
N LEU A 605 -24.71 10.84 12.62
CA LEU A 605 -25.98 10.58 11.93
C LEU A 605 -26.41 11.77 11.06
N LYS A 606 -26.33 13.00 11.59
CA LYS A 606 -26.65 14.21 10.81
C LYS A 606 -25.69 14.43 9.63
N GLY A 607 -24.39 14.19 9.83
CA GLY A 607 -23.38 14.30 8.78
C GLY A 607 -23.57 13.26 7.68
N ALA A 608 -23.84 12.02 8.06
CA ALA A 608 -24.07 10.92 7.13
C ALA A 608 -25.38 11.10 6.34
N LEU A 609 -26.48 11.51 6.99
CA LEU A 609 -27.77 11.80 6.34
C LEU A 609 -27.71 12.96 5.34
N SER A 610 -26.80 13.91 5.54
CA SER A 610 -26.57 15.04 4.62
C SER A 610 -25.54 14.73 3.53
N SER A 611 -25.01 13.51 3.50
CA SER A 611 -23.95 13.07 2.58
C SER A 611 -24.40 11.90 1.70
N ASN A 612 -23.61 11.56 0.68
CA ASN A 612 -23.80 10.32 -0.09
C ASN A 612 -23.12 9.14 0.64
N ALA A 613 -23.71 8.74 1.78
CA ALA A 613 -23.14 7.69 2.62
C ALA A 613 -23.33 6.29 2.01
N THR A 614 -22.39 5.39 2.29
CA THR A 614 -22.44 3.96 1.93
C THR A 614 -22.57 3.12 3.19
N ALA A 615 -23.24 1.97 3.13
CA ALA A 615 -23.41 1.06 4.26
C ALA A 615 -22.93 -0.35 3.93
N VAL A 616 -22.23 -0.99 4.87
CA VAL A 616 -21.80 -2.39 4.79
C VAL A 616 -22.15 -3.08 6.12
N THR A 617 -22.94 -4.14 6.05
CA THR A 617 -23.27 -4.95 7.23
C THR A 617 -22.29 -6.09 7.39
N ARG A 618 -21.77 -6.28 8.60
CA ARG A 618 -20.84 -7.36 8.95
C ARG A 618 -21.10 -7.87 10.37
N ASN A 619 -20.56 -9.04 10.69
CA ASN A 619 -20.54 -9.52 12.07
C ASN A 619 -19.30 -8.99 12.78
N GLU A 620 -19.47 -8.43 13.98
CA GLU A 620 -18.41 -7.91 14.83
C GLU A 620 -18.75 -8.23 16.30
N ASP A 621 -17.78 -8.72 17.08
CA ASP A 621 -17.95 -9.10 18.49
C ASP A 621 -19.12 -10.07 18.77
N GLY A 622 -19.47 -10.92 17.81
CA GLY A 622 -20.57 -11.89 17.91
C GLY A 622 -21.96 -11.33 17.66
N GLY A 623 -22.08 -10.06 17.23
CA GLY A 623 -23.34 -9.42 16.80
C GLY A 623 -23.24 -8.85 15.39
N ARG A 624 -24.39 -8.60 14.76
CA ARG A 624 -24.43 -7.95 13.44
C ARG A 624 -24.35 -6.43 13.63
N VAL A 625 -23.53 -5.77 12.83
CA VAL A 625 -23.39 -4.32 12.83
C VAL A 625 -23.39 -3.80 11.41
N THR A 626 -23.84 -2.57 11.20
CA THR A 626 -23.76 -1.87 9.93
C THR A 626 -22.77 -0.73 10.02
N VAL A 627 -21.69 -0.80 9.23
CA VAL A 627 -20.72 0.27 9.11
C VAL A 627 -21.17 1.22 8.01
N VAL A 628 -21.43 2.47 8.37
CA VAL A 628 -21.79 3.54 7.45
C VAL A 628 -20.59 4.46 7.25
N SER A 629 -20.24 4.75 6.00
CA SER A 629 -19.09 5.56 5.61
C SER A 629 -19.51 6.77 4.77
N PHE A 630 -18.91 7.93 5.01
CA PHE A 630 -19.05 9.13 4.17
C PHE A 630 -17.80 10.01 4.22
N ILE A 631 -17.71 10.98 3.30
CA ILE A 631 -16.63 11.99 3.30
C ILE A 631 -17.12 13.26 3.98
N ALA A 632 -16.60 13.54 5.17
CA ALA A 632 -16.83 14.77 5.91
C ALA A 632 -15.87 15.89 5.44
N LEU A 633 -16.41 17.10 5.34
CA LEU A 633 -15.64 18.32 5.02
C LEU A 633 -14.79 18.22 3.74
N GLY A 634 -15.21 17.37 2.79
CA GLY A 634 -14.54 17.21 1.49
C GLY A 634 -13.26 16.38 1.48
N ARG A 635 -12.73 15.94 2.64
CA ARG A 635 -11.47 15.16 2.69
C ARG A 635 -11.40 14.07 3.77
N TYR A 636 -12.22 14.11 4.81
CA TYR A 636 -12.13 13.15 5.92
C TYR A 636 -13.06 11.97 5.71
N ARG A 637 -12.53 10.76 5.56
CA ARG A 637 -13.35 9.55 5.60
C ARG A 637 -13.80 9.29 7.04
N VAL A 638 -15.10 9.35 7.27
CA VAL A 638 -15.72 9.04 8.57
C VAL A 638 -16.49 7.74 8.44
N ASN A 639 -16.22 6.79 9.34
CA ASN A 639 -16.92 5.52 9.44
C ASN A 639 -17.65 5.45 10.79
N GLY A 640 -18.94 5.12 10.80
CA GLY A 640 -19.70 4.88 12.01
C GLY A 640 -20.27 3.47 12.03
N THR A 641 -20.11 2.77 13.15
CA THR A 641 -20.66 1.43 13.37
C THR A 641 -21.98 1.54 14.11
N ILE A 642 -23.07 1.17 13.45
CA ILE A 642 -24.44 1.13 13.99
C ILE A 642 -24.76 -0.31 14.38
N THR A 643 -25.26 -0.54 15.59
CA THR A 643 -25.65 -1.87 16.09
C THR A 643 -27.02 -2.29 15.56
N GLU A 644 -27.43 -3.55 15.79
CA GLU A 644 -28.79 -4.00 15.47
C GLU A 644 -29.89 -3.21 16.21
N ASP A 645 -29.56 -2.67 17.39
CA ASP A 645 -30.44 -1.80 18.18
C ASP A 645 -30.47 -0.36 17.63
N ASN A 646 -29.93 -0.13 16.43
CA ASN A 646 -29.91 1.16 15.74
C ASN A 646 -29.23 2.30 16.53
N VAL A 647 -28.27 1.98 17.40
CA VAL A 647 -27.43 2.97 18.09
C VAL A 647 -26.01 3.00 17.53
N VAL A 648 -25.39 4.18 17.52
CA VAL A 648 -24.00 4.34 17.05
C VAL A 648 -23.04 3.88 18.14
N ARG A 649 -22.42 2.72 17.95
CA ARG A 649 -21.43 2.16 18.91
C ARG A 649 -20.06 2.80 18.79
N ARG A 650 -19.66 3.18 17.58
CA ARG A 650 -18.29 3.62 17.30
C ARG A 650 -18.25 4.57 16.12
N VAL A 651 -17.40 5.60 16.20
CA VAL A 651 -17.10 6.49 15.07
C VAL A 651 -15.59 6.59 14.90
N GLN A 652 -15.12 6.43 13.66
CA GLN A 652 -13.71 6.34 13.28
C GLN A 652 -13.40 7.31 12.14
N THR A 653 -12.20 7.88 12.13
CA THR A 653 -11.66 8.71 11.05
C THR A 653 -10.12 8.68 11.07
N TRP A 654 -9.50 9.37 10.12
CA TRP A 654 -8.06 9.64 10.10
C TRP A 654 -7.83 11.14 10.15
N LEU A 655 -6.90 11.58 11.00
CA LEU A 655 -6.53 12.99 11.15
C LEU A 655 -5.08 13.21 10.72
N PRO A 656 -4.76 14.31 10.02
CA PRO A 656 -3.38 14.65 9.71
C PRO A 656 -2.61 14.91 11.01
N ASN A 657 -1.42 14.33 11.10
CA ASN A 657 -0.50 14.48 12.20
C ASN A 657 0.93 14.57 11.65
N PRO A 658 1.73 15.58 12.04
CA PRO A 658 3.06 15.80 11.48
C PRO A 658 4.11 14.77 11.93
N VAL A 659 3.75 13.80 12.77
CA VAL A 659 4.67 12.75 13.25
C VAL A 659 4.27 11.40 12.69
N VAL A 660 3.00 11.01 12.86
CA VAL A 660 2.51 9.68 12.48
C VAL A 660 1.71 9.67 11.17
N GLY A 661 1.49 10.82 10.56
CA GLY A 661 0.79 10.94 9.27
C GLY A 661 -0.72 10.94 9.39
N ASP A 662 -1.37 10.02 8.70
CA ASP A 662 -2.81 9.82 8.79
C ASP A 662 -3.13 9.06 10.08
N MET A 663 -3.16 9.79 11.20
CA MET A 663 -3.36 9.26 12.54
C MET A 663 -4.77 8.70 12.69
N TYR A 664 -4.87 7.42 13.04
CA TYR A 664 -6.14 6.78 13.33
C TYR A 664 -6.81 7.41 14.55
N TYR A 665 -8.10 7.73 14.44
CA TYR A 665 -8.90 8.37 15.48
C TYR A 665 -10.21 7.63 15.64
N GLU A 666 -10.49 7.15 16.84
CA GLU A 666 -11.67 6.35 17.12
C GLU A 666 -12.33 6.80 18.44
N THR A 667 -13.65 6.84 18.47
CA THR A 667 -14.41 6.98 19.72
C THR A 667 -15.44 5.86 19.82
N VAL A 668 -15.47 5.18 20.97
CA VAL A 668 -16.38 4.07 21.26
C VAL A 668 -17.36 4.52 22.35
N TYR A 669 -18.65 4.36 22.05
CA TYR A 669 -19.79 4.80 22.85
C TYR A 669 -20.55 3.62 23.44
N THR A 670 -20.83 3.68 24.74
CA THR A 670 -21.43 2.59 25.50
C THR A 670 -22.44 3.13 26.52
N GLU A 671 -23.21 2.21 27.13
CA GLU A 671 -24.13 2.53 28.23
C GLU A 671 -25.18 3.59 27.81
N TYR A 672 -25.90 3.32 26.71
CA TYR A 672 -26.93 4.23 26.22
C TYR A 672 -28.13 4.31 27.18
N GLU A 673 -28.61 5.53 27.44
CA GLU A 673 -29.83 5.82 28.18
C GLU A 673 -30.75 6.77 27.40
N ASP A 674 -32.06 6.69 27.65
CA ASP A 674 -33.03 7.66 27.12
C ASP A 674 -33.01 8.94 27.96
N VAL A 675 -32.66 10.06 27.33
CA VAL A 675 -32.76 11.39 27.93
C VAL A 675 -33.70 12.26 27.11
N GLY A 676 -34.94 12.40 27.59
CA GLY A 676 -35.92 13.28 26.98
C GLY A 676 -36.31 12.85 25.55
N GLY A 677 -36.30 11.54 25.26
CA GLY A 677 -36.59 10.99 23.94
C GLY A 677 -35.38 10.88 23.00
N VAL A 678 -34.16 11.09 23.51
CA VAL A 678 -32.90 10.95 22.77
C VAL A 678 -32.06 9.86 23.42
N GLN A 679 -31.63 8.87 22.64
CA GLN A 679 -30.66 7.87 23.12
C GLN A 679 -29.28 8.51 23.19
N PHE A 680 -28.70 8.56 24.39
CA PHE A 680 -27.42 9.21 24.65
C PHE A 680 -26.45 8.24 25.35
N PRO A 681 -25.18 8.14 24.92
CA PRO A 681 -24.22 7.27 25.58
C PRO A 681 -23.77 7.87 26.91
N MET A 682 -23.93 7.13 28.01
CA MET A 682 -23.52 7.58 29.35
C MET A 682 -22.04 7.36 29.63
N ARG A 683 -21.33 6.68 28.72
CA ARG A 683 -19.90 6.45 28.81
C ARG A 683 -19.26 6.32 27.44
N TRP A 684 -18.07 6.90 27.27
CA TRP A 684 -17.26 6.65 26.07
C TRP A 684 -15.78 6.89 26.33
N HIS A 685 -14.97 6.29 25.47
CA HIS A 685 -13.53 6.51 25.42
C HIS A 685 -13.08 6.73 23.98
N GLN A 686 -11.99 7.46 23.85
CA GLN A 686 -11.39 7.82 22.59
C GLN A 686 -9.97 7.27 22.53
N HIS A 687 -9.67 6.74 21.36
CA HIS A 687 -8.38 6.21 20.99
C HIS A 687 -7.77 7.04 19.86
N GLN A 688 -6.47 7.32 19.97
CA GLN A 688 -5.69 7.98 18.93
C GLN A 688 -4.43 7.16 18.70
N ASP A 689 -4.16 6.87 17.42
CA ASP A 689 -3.09 6.00 16.91
C ASP A 689 -3.27 4.50 17.26
N PHE A 690 -4.39 4.08 17.87
CA PHE A 690 -4.61 2.70 18.36
C PHE A 690 -4.56 1.59 17.30
N ASP A 691 -4.01 0.42 17.68
CA ASP A 691 -4.00 -0.82 16.90
C ASP A 691 -5.21 -1.69 17.31
N ASP A 692 -6.22 -1.77 16.42
CA ASP A 692 -7.42 -2.58 16.61
C ASP A 692 -7.27 -4.03 16.10
N GLY A 693 -6.07 -4.43 15.67
CA GLY A 693 -5.78 -5.76 15.11
C GLY A 693 -6.38 -6.02 13.72
N ALA A 694 -7.19 -5.10 13.19
CA ALA A 694 -7.68 -5.11 11.81
C ALA A 694 -6.91 -4.14 10.91
N HIS A 695 -6.20 -3.18 11.51
CA HIS A 695 -5.29 -2.23 10.86
C HIS A 695 -3.82 -2.52 11.19
N GLN A 696 -2.90 -1.76 10.58
CA GLN A 696 -1.46 -1.96 10.73
C GLN A 696 -0.97 -1.59 12.13
N PRO A 697 0.16 -2.17 12.59
CA PRO A 697 0.67 -1.89 13.92
C PRO A 697 0.90 -0.38 14.14
N ASN A 698 0.41 0.11 15.28
CA ASN A 698 0.57 1.46 15.78
C ASN A 698 2.06 1.90 15.75
N VAL A 699 2.32 3.15 15.32
CA VAL A 699 3.68 3.74 15.34
C VAL A 699 4.06 4.15 16.77
N SER A 700 3.09 4.61 17.58
CA SER A 700 3.26 4.91 18.99
C SER A 700 2.85 3.74 19.90
N GLY A 701 3.25 3.75 21.16
CA GLY A 701 2.70 2.87 22.20
C GLY A 701 1.46 3.46 22.87
N GLY A 702 1.02 4.63 22.42
CA GLY A 702 -0.06 5.41 23.00
C GLY A 702 -1.40 5.02 22.42
N THR A 703 -2.42 4.92 23.29
CA THR A 703 -3.71 4.34 22.90
C THR A 703 -4.91 5.10 23.44
N HIS A 704 -4.85 5.67 24.65
CA HIS A 704 -6.04 6.21 25.34
C HIS A 704 -6.02 7.74 25.43
N ALA A 705 -6.72 8.44 24.55
CA ALA A 705 -6.67 9.90 24.41
C ALA A 705 -7.68 10.66 25.29
N PHE A 706 -8.86 10.10 25.52
CA PHE A 706 -9.89 10.73 26.33
C PHE A 706 -10.90 9.69 26.85
N GLY A 707 -11.51 9.94 28.00
CA GLY A 707 -12.65 9.16 28.47
C GLY A 707 -13.58 10.01 29.32
N LEU A 708 -14.88 9.96 29.01
CA LEU A 708 -15.92 10.45 29.92
C LEU A 708 -16.54 9.24 30.62
N ASP A 709 -16.18 9.05 31.88
CA ASP A 709 -16.57 7.87 32.67
C ASP A 709 -17.91 8.06 33.38
N ILE A 710 -18.27 9.30 33.72
CA ILE A 710 -19.50 9.63 34.43
C ILE A 710 -20.15 10.83 33.75
N VAL A 711 -21.29 10.61 33.12
CA VAL A 711 -22.18 11.67 32.65
C VAL A 711 -23.12 12.08 33.79
N THR A 712 -23.21 13.39 34.07
CA THR A 712 -23.99 13.93 35.20
C THR A 712 -25.20 14.76 34.76
N ASP A 713 -25.20 15.31 33.55
CA ASP A 713 -26.29 16.12 33.02
C ASP A 713 -26.30 16.02 31.49
N VAL A 714 -27.48 15.89 30.90
CA VAL A 714 -27.69 15.89 29.43
C VAL A 714 -28.94 16.72 29.14
N ARG A 715 -28.82 17.67 28.20
CA ARG A 715 -29.90 18.55 27.77
C ARG A 715 -29.95 18.59 26.26
N ILE A 716 -31.14 18.41 25.72
CA ILE A 716 -31.42 18.45 24.28
C ILE A 716 -32.08 19.78 23.93
N ASN A 717 -31.86 20.27 22.71
CA ASN A 717 -32.48 21.51 22.19
C ASN A 717 -32.27 22.72 23.12
N VAL A 718 -31.01 22.93 23.53
CA VAL A 718 -30.56 23.98 24.42
C VAL A 718 -30.70 25.36 23.77
N ASP A 719 -31.38 26.27 24.46
CA ASP A 719 -31.46 27.68 24.07
C ASP A 719 -30.08 28.33 24.05
N GLY A 720 -29.75 29.02 22.95
CA GLY A 720 -28.48 29.74 22.82
C GLY A 720 -27.26 28.85 22.59
N ALA A 721 -27.44 27.61 22.10
CA ALA A 721 -26.32 26.73 21.74
C ALA A 721 -25.46 27.27 20.58
N ALA A 722 -26.07 28.00 19.64
CA ALA A 722 -25.36 28.65 18.55
C ALA A 722 -24.45 29.77 19.10
N LEU A 723 -23.17 29.75 18.69
CA LEU A 723 -22.17 30.68 19.21
C LEU A 723 -22.06 31.94 18.35
N THR A 724 -21.97 33.11 19.00
CA THR A 724 -21.59 34.34 18.31
C THR A 724 -20.07 34.39 18.18
N VAL A 725 -19.57 34.40 16.94
CA VAL A 725 -18.12 34.57 16.67
C VAL A 725 -17.68 35.99 17.07
N PRO A 726 -16.73 36.15 18.01
CA PRO A 726 -16.18 37.45 18.41
C PRO A 726 -15.46 38.16 17.26
N ASP A 727 -15.47 39.49 17.25
CA ASP A 727 -14.87 40.28 16.15
C ASP A 727 -13.39 39.97 15.92
N ALA A 728 -12.63 39.80 17.00
CA ALA A 728 -11.21 39.43 16.93
C ALA A 728 -10.95 38.08 16.22
N VAL A 729 -11.94 37.19 16.20
CA VAL A 729 -11.85 35.87 15.57
C VAL A 729 -12.26 35.92 14.10
N ARG A 730 -13.20 36.81 13.73
CA ARG A 730 -13.74 36.90 12.37
C ARG A 730 -12.66 37.23 11.33
N SER A 731 -11.70 38.06 11.70
CA SER A 731 -10.59 38.52 10.85
C SER A 731 -9.29 37.73 11.05
N ALA A 732 -9.24 36.81 12.00
CA ALA A 732 -8.04 36.04 12.27
C ALA A 732 -7.76 35.05 11.14
N THR A 733 -6.49 35.02 10.69
CA THR A 733 -5.98 34.08 9.69
C THR A 733 -4.88 33.24 10.31
N VAL A 734 -4.60 32.08 9.72
CA VAL A 734 -3.45 31.26 10.13
C VAL A 734 -2.19 32.11 9.91
N PRO A 735 -1.41 32.42 10.98
CA PRO A 735 -0.20 33.21 10.82
C PRO A 735 0.76 32.51 9.85
N PRO A 736 1.42 33.25 8.94
CA PRO A 736 2.45 32.66 8.11
C PRO A 736 3.61 32.18 8.99
N VAL A 737 4.27 31.10 8.58
CA VAL A 737 5.49 30.64 9.23
C VAL A 737 6.56 31.72 9.09
N ARG A 738 7.24 32.05 10.19
CA ARG A 738 8.35 33.01 10.24
C ARG A 738 9.51 32.39 10.98
N VAL A 739 10.74 32.71 10.55
CA VAL A 739 11.96 32.36 11.26
C VAL A 739 12.62 33.65 11.75
N GLU A 740 12.90 33.70 13.05
CA GLU A 740 13.63 34.80 13.68
C GLU A 740 15.00 34.28 14.08
N THR A 741 16.07 34.90 13.56
CA THR A 741 17.44 34.43 13.74
C THR A 741 18.17 35.25 14.80
N GLU A 742 18.64 34.60 15.86
CA GLU A 742 19.52 35.18 16.88
C GLU A 742 20.88 34.47 16.84
N GLN A 743 21.96 35.21 16.61
CA GLN A 743 23.31 34.65 16.69
C GLN A 743 23.76 34.56 18.15
N LEU A 744 23.97 33.33 18.63
CA LEU A 744 24.39 33.05 20.02
C LEU A 744 25.91 33.08 20.16
N ALA A 745 26.60 32.61 19.13
CA ALA A 745 28.05 32.64 18.99
C ALA A 745 28.42 32.61 17.50
N ASN A 746 29.69 32.84 17.17
CA ASN A 746 30.14 32.73 15.77
C ASN A 746 29.86 31.31 15.25
N GLY A 747 28.99 31.14 14.24
CA GLY A 747 28.61 29.81 13.75
C GLY A 747 27.54 29.07 14.58
N VAL A 748 26.89 29.69 15.57
CA VAL A 748 25.77 29.11 16.34
C VAL A 748 24.60 30.07 16.37
N TRP A 749 23.43 29.64 15.92
CA TRP A 749 22.24 30.47 15.86
C TRP A 749 21.02 29.78 16.47
N LEU A 750 20.20 30.56 17.16
CA LEU A 750 18.85 30.19 17.54
C LEU A 750 17.90 30.65 16.43
N LEU A 751 17.14 29.71 15.87
CA LEU A 751 16.10 29.98 14.88
C LEU A 751 14.73 29.85 15.55
N GLY A 752 14.17 30.99 15.95
CA GLY A 752 12.87 31.16 16.60
C GLY A 752 11.77 31.62 15.65
N GLY A 753 10.77 32.35 16.15
CA GLY A 753 9.59 32.79 15.38
C GLY A 753 8.33 31.93 15.58
N GLY A 754 8.31 31.09 16.62
CA GLY A 754 7.17 30.26 17.01
C GLY A 754 7.21 29.88 18.50
N SER A 755 6.45 28.85 18.89
CA SER A 755 6.48 28.31 20.26
C SER A 755 7.71 27.46 20.55
N HIS A 756 8.31 26.87 19.50
CA HIS A 756 9.48 25.99 19.58
C HIS A 756 10.55 26.48 18.61
N ASN A 757 11.79 26.48 19.08
CA ASN A 757 12.96 26.93 18.34
C ASN A 757 13.75 25.74 17.77
N SER A 758 14.64 26.02 16.82
CA SER A 758 15.72 25.11 16.40
C SER A 758 17.06 25.80 16.64
N VAL A 759 18.13 25.05 16.88
CA VAL A 759 19.48 25.61 17.00
C VAL A 759 20.35 25.10 15.86
N VAL A 760 21.01 26.01 15.15
CA VAL A 760 21.88 25.70 14.02
C VAL A 760 23.33 25.79 14.46
N VAL A 761 24.11 24.78 14.09
CA VAL A 761 25.54 24.70 14.36
C VAL A 761 26.29 24.53 13.06
N GLU A 762 27.10 25.52 12.72
CA GLU A 762 28.02 25.45 11.59
C GLU A 762 29.33 24.77 12.02
N PHE A 763 29.74 23.80 11.21
CA PHE A 763 31.06 23.19 11.21
C PHE A 763 31.81 23.59 9.93
N ARG A 764 33.05 23.12 9.76
CA ARG A 764 33.93 23.48 8.65
C ARG A 764 33.31 23.17 7.29
N ASP A 765 32.71 21.99 7.12
CA ASP A 765 32.22 21.47 5.83
C ASP A 765 30.72 21.12 5.81
N HIS A 766 30.02 21.28 6.94
CA HIS A 766 28.59 20.94 7.05
C HIS A 766 27.90 21.75 8.16
N VAL A 767 26.58 21.58 8.26
CA VAL A 767 25.73 22.11 9.32
C VAL A 767 25.05 20.96 10.06
N ALA A 768 24.87 21.11 11.38
CA ALA A 768 23.95 20.33 12.17
C ALA A 768 22.80 21.21 12.67
N VAL A 769 21.60 20.67 12.67
CA VAL A 769 20.42 21.30 13.30
C VAL A 769 20.07 20.51 14.55
N ILE A 770 19.79 21.21 15.64
CA ILE A 770 19.25 20.65 16.87
C ILE A 770 17.78 21.03 16.90
N GLU A 771 16.94 20.01 16.96
CA GLU A 771 15.49 20.03 17.07
C GLU A 771 14.73 20.33 15.76
N ALA A 772 13.67 19.54 15.49
CA ALA A 772 12.80 19.66 14.32
C ALA A 772 11.31 19.74 14.73
N PRO A 773 10.91 20.83 15.39
CA PRO A 773 9.62 20.88 16.07
C PRO A 773 8.46 21.17 15.12
N LEU A 774 7.25 20.97 15.63
CA LEU A 774 5.97 21.31 15.01
C LEU A 774 5.62 20.53 13.74
N ASN A 775 6.08 20.96 12.56
CA ASN A 775 5.62 20.43 11.27
C ASN A 775 6.56 20.78 10.12
N GLU A 776 6.30 20.20 8.94
CA GLU A 776 7.09 20.44 7.74
C GLU A 776 7.20 21.91 7.34
N ALA A 777 6.10 22.68 7.36
CA ALA A 777 6.13 24.08 6.96
C ALA A 777 7.11 24.90 7.80
N ARG A 778 7.19 24.61 9.12
CA ARG A 778 8.20 25.17 10.00
C ARG A 778 9.61 24.73 9.61
N SER A 779 9.83 23.43 9.40
CA SER A 779 11.16 22.91 9.05
C SER A 779 11.67 23.42 7.72
N LEU A 780 10.82 23.56 6.70
CA LEU A 780 11.21 24.14 5.40
C LEU A 780 11.69 25.58 5.54
N ALA A 781 10.99 26.40 6.32
CA ALA A 781 11.40 27.78 6.58
C ALA A 781 12.74 27.83 7.33
N VAL A 782 12.97 26.91 8.28
CA VAL A 782 14.25 26.80 9.00
C VAL A 782 15.37 26.35 8.06
N ILE A 783 15.14 25.37 7.18
CA ILE A 783 16.11 24.91 6.18
C ILE A 783 16.47 26.03 5.21
N GLU A 784 15.50 26.83 4.77
CA GLU A 784 15.75 28.01 3.94
C GLU A 784 16.66 29.02 4.63
N GLU A 785 16.37 29.34 5.90
CA GLU A 785 17.22 30.24 6.69
C GLU A 785 18.64 29.68 6.91
N VAL A 786 18.77 28.37 7.15
CA VAL A 786 20.08 27.69 7.27
C VAL A 786 20.90 27.85 5.99
N ARG A 787 20.28 27.69 4.82
CA ARG A 787 20.95 27.90 3.51
C ARG A 787 21.32 29.37 3.29
N GLY A 788 20.63 30.32 3.92
CA GLY A 788 21.04 31.73 3.93
C GLY A 788 22.26 31.99 4.81
N LEU A 789 22.32 31.35 5.98
CA LEU A 789 23.41 31.51 6.95
C LEU A 789 24.70 30.77 6.53
N ALA A 790 24.57 29.61 5.90
CA ALA A 790 25.68 28.74 5.49
C ALA A 790 25.46 28.14 4.08
N PRO A 791 25.53 28.96 3.01
CA PRO A 791 25.04 28.61 1.67
C PRO A 791 25.74 27.44 0.99
N ASP A 792 27.02 27.20 1.29
CA ASP A 792 27.82 26.15 0.64
C ASP A 792 27.91 24.86 1.47
N LYS A 793 27.19 24.76 2.58
CA LYS A 793 27.32 23.66 3.55
C LYS A 793 26.05 22.83 3.62
N PRO A 794 26.12 21.50 3.40
CA PRO A 794 24.96 20.62 3.53
C PRO A 794 24.54 20.49 5.00
N ILE A 795 23.23 20.32 5.23
CA ILE A 795 22.70 19.90 6.53
C ILE A 795 22.97 18.40 6.65
N ARG A 796 23.98 18.02 7.42
CA ARG A 796 24.42 16.62 7.54
C ARG A 796 23.78 15.91 8.72
N PHE A 797 23.41 16.63 9.77
CA PHE A 797 22.88 16.04 10.99
C PHE A 797 21.63 16.77 11.50
N ILE A 798 20.66 15.99 11.96
CA ILE A 798 19.53 16.45 12.76
C ILE A 798 19.60 15.78 14.12
N VAL A 799 19.86 16.56 15.17
CA VAL A 799 19.83 16.10 16.56
C VAL A 799 18.42 16.30 17.10
N THR A 800 17.78 15.25 17.59
CA THR A 800 16.48 15.38 18.27
C THR A 800 16.68 15.25 19.78
N THR A 801 16.13 16.16 20.56
CA THR A 801 16.25 16.10 22.03
C THR A 801 15.51 14.90 22.62
N HIS A 802 14.27 14.65 22.20
CA HIS A 802 13.43 13.54 22.66
C HIS A 802 12.22 13.31 21.74
N HIS A 803 11.40 12.30 22.05
CA HIS A 803 10.39 11.73 21.15
C HIS A 803 8.99 12.35 21.19
N HIS A 804 8.77 13.40 21.99
CA HIS A 804 7.45 14.03 22.08
C HIS A 804 7.05 14.66 20.74
N TRP A 805 5.76 14.64 20.43
CA TRP A 805 5.30 14.93 19.06
C TRP A 805 5.50 16.38 18.63
N ASP A 806 5.40 17.31 19.57
CA ASP A 806 5.68 18.73 19.37
C ASP A 806 7.15 19.04 19.03
N HIS A 807 8.03 18.08 19.29
CA HIS A 807 9.47 18.09 19.06
C HIS A 807 9.91 17.32 17.79
N LEU A 808 9.01 16.54 17.19
CA LEU A 808 9.37 15.56 16.15
C LEU A 808 8.76 15.84 14.77
N GLY A 809 7.79 16.75 14.67
CA GLY A 809 6.96 16.91 13.47
C GLY A 809 7.67 17.34 12.19
N GLY A 810 8.93 17.79 12.29
CA GLY A 810 9.77 18.14 11.15
C GLY A 810 10.79 17.08 10.74
N LEU A 811 10.91 15.97 11.49
CA LEU A 811 12.01 15.02 11.33
C LEU A 811 12.10 14.46 9.91
N ARG A 812 10.97 14.07 9.32
CA ARG A 812 10.90 13.51 7.96
C ARG A 812 11.40 14.50 6.90
N THR A 813 11.17 15.81 7.11
CA THR A 813 11.69 16.87 6.23
C THR A 813 13.22 16.94 6.26
N TYR A 814 13.85 16.86 7.43
CA TYR A 814 15.32 16.88 7.53
C TYR A 814 15.98 15.60 6.99
N VAL A 815 15.33 14.46 7.20
CA VAL A 815 15.78 13.20 6.63
C VAL A 815 15.67 13.23 5.10
N HIS A 816 14.61 13.82 4.56
CA HIS A 816 14.50 14.09 3.12
C HIS A 816 15.64 15.02 2.62
N GLU A 817 16.11 15.97 3.43
CA GLU A 817 17.29 16.79 3.10
C GLU A 817 18.63 16.02 3.19
N GLY A 818 18.61 14.72 3.53
CA GLY A 818 19.80 13.87 3.62
C GLY A 818 20.48 13.88 4.99
N ALA A 819 19.84 14.44 6.02
CA ALA A 819 20.42 14.53 7.36
C ALA A 819 20.42 13.16 8.07
N THR A 820 21.55 12.83 8.70
CA THR A 820 21.68 11.71 9.64
C THR A 820 21.01 12.07 10.97
N VAL A 821 20.18 11.17 11.49
CA VAL A 821 19.43 11.40 12.73
C VAL A 821 20.29 11.03 13.93
N ILE A 822 20.48 11.98 14.84
CA ILE A 822 21.15 11.75 16.13
C ILE A 822 20.10 11.81 17.24
N THR A 823 19.92 10.70 17.96
CA THR A 823 18.92 10.60 19.04
C THR A 823 19.37 9.64 20.13
N HIS A 824 18.71 9.65 21.29
CA HIS A 824 18.97 8.68 22.35
C HIS A 824 18.64 7.25 21.88
N ALA A 825 19.44 6.26 22.26
CA ALA A 825 19.32 4.88 21.78
C ALA A 825 17.91 4.28 22.00
N GLY A 826 17.27 4.62 23.12
CA GLY A 826 15.90 4.18 23.44
C GLY A 826 14.80 4.71 22.50
N ASN A 827 15.07 5.78 21.74
CA ASN A 827 14.11 6.36 20.79
C ASN A 827 14.23 5.78 19.38
N ARG A 828 15.34 5.09 19.05
CA ARG A 828 15.65 4.65 17.68
C ARG A 828 14.54 3.84 17.04
N ALA A 829 13.99 2.84 17.72
CA ALA A 829 12.96 1.95 17.15
C ALA A 829 11.69 2.74 16.80
N TYR A 830 11.28 3.67 17.67
CA TYR A 830 10.14 4.54 17.43
C TYR A 830 10.39 5.49 16.25
N TYR A 831 11.58 6.07 16.16
CA TYR A 831 11.92 6.98 15.06
C TYR A 831 12.00 6.23 13.74
N GLN A 832 12.51 5.00 13.75
CA GLN A 832 12.46 4.13 12.59
C GLN A 832 11.03 3.86 12.15
N ALA A 833 10.07 3.70 13.07
CA ALA A 833 8.66 3.55 12.72
C ALA A 833 8.03 4.84 12.17
N VAL A 834 8.32 6.00 12.79
CA VAL A 834 7.90 7.34 12.30
C VAL A 834 8.39 7.60 10.87
N LEU A 835 9.66 7.27 10.60
CA LEU A 835 10.23 7.43 9.26
C LEU A 835 9.75 6.33 8.28
N ARG A 836 9.37 5.14 8.76
CA ARG A 836 8.81 4.04 7.95
C ARG A 836 7.30 4.14 7.72
N ALA A 837 6.63 5.16 8.26
CA ALA A 837 5.21 5.38 8.02
C ALA A 837 4.98 5.65 6.53
N ARG A 838 3.95 5.02 5.96
CA ARG A 838 3.49 5.14 4.56
C ARG A 838 3.36 6.62 4.13
N PRO A 839 3.30 6.90 2.82
CA PRO A 839 2.96 8.25 2.35
C PRO A 839 1.69 8.75 3.04
N TRP A 840 1.76 9.94 3.62
CA TRP A 840 0.63 10.59 4.26
C TRP A 840 -0.31 11.10 3.17
N LEU A 841 -1.61 10.87 3.30
CA LEU A 841 -2.59 11.20 2.25
C LEU A 841 -3.33 12.51 2.53
N LEU A 842 -3.59 12.81 3.81
CA LEU A 842 -4.38 13.99 4.18
C LEU A 842 -3.58 15.28 4.05
N ASP A 843 -2.39 15.32 4.66
CA ASP A 843 -1.43 16.43 4.56
C ASP A 843 -0.04 15.84 4.22
N PRO A 844 0.22 15.50 2.94
CA PRO A 844 1.46 14.86 2.50
C PRO A 844 2.67 15.76 2.73
N ASP A 845 3.69 15.24 3.39
CA ASP A 845 4.99 15.90 3.51
C ASP A 845 5.90 15.65 2.29
N ARG A 846 7.03 16.36 2.15
CA ARG A 846 7.99 16.14 1.06
C ARG A 846 8.49 14.70 0.99
N LEU A 847 8.62 14.03 2.13
CA LEU A 847 8.99 12.61 2.15
C LEU A 847 7.90 11.73 1.50
N SER A 848 6.62 12.09 1.63
CA SER A 848 5.48 11.42 0.97
C SER A 848 5.36 11.80 -0.51
N LEU A 849 5.57 13.07 -0.86
CA LEU A 849 5.44 13.60 -2.23
C LEU A 849 6.65 13.27 -3.12
N SER A 850 7.83 13.10 -2.52
CA SER A 850 9.11 12.96 -3.23
C SER A 850 10.09 12.14 -2.38
N PRO A 851 9.80 10.85 -2.11
CA PRO A 851 10.69 10.01 -1.32
C PRO A 851 12.09 9.94 -1.98
N PRO A 852 13.19 10.22 -1.25
CA PRO A 852 14.54 10.13 -1.80
C PRO A 852 14.82 8.71 -2.33
N GLU A 853 15.48 8.62 -3.48
CA GLU A 853 15.80 7.35 -4.17
C GLU A 853 16.59 6.36 -3.27
N GLU A 854 17.27 6.87 -2.24
CA GLU A 854 18.11 6.17 -1.26
C GLU A 854 17.32 5.48 -0.12
N TRP A 855 15.98 5.51 -0.12
CA TRP A 855 15.10 4.82 0.86
C TRP A 855 15.47 3.34 1.10
N SER A 856 16.13 2.68 0.14
CA SER A 856 16.51 1.26 0.18
C SER A 856 17.67 0.92 1.14
N GLU A 857 18.46 1.90 1.61
CA GLU A 857 19.54 1.68 2.60
C GLU A 857 19.06 1.86 4.07
N GLY A 858 17.84 2.37 4.25
CA GLY A 858 17.31 2.80 5.54
C GLY A 858 17.92 4.13 6.01
N TYR A 859 17.28 4.77 6.98
CA TYR A 859 17.78 6.04 7.53
C TYR A 859 19.00 5.81 8.41
N ILE A 860 20.01 6.67 8.26
CA ILE A 860 21.22 6.62 9.07
C ILE A 860 20.88 7.18 10.45
N PHE A 861 21.09 6.35 11.46
CA PHE A 861 20.94 6.74 12.86
C PHE A 861 22.28 6.66 13.56
N GLU A 862 22.61 7.71 14.29
CA GLU A 862 23.65 7.69 15.31
C GLU A 862 22.97 7.79 16.68
N THR A 863 23.20 6.78 17.53
CA THR A 863 22.51 6.69 18.80
C THR A 863 23.41 7.11 19.96
N VAL A 864 22.86 7.94 20.83
CA VAL A 864 23.49 8.34 22.09
C VAL A 864 23.07 7.38 23.20
N GLY A 865 24.04 6.77 23.87
CA GLY A 865 23.82 6.10 25.15
C GLY A 865 23.87 7.13 26.28
N GLU A 866 25.06 7.34 26.84
CA GLU A 866 25.29 8.36 27.88
C GLU A 866 25.85 9.67 27.31
N LYS A 867 26.84 9.58 26.42
CA LYS A 867 27.51 10.72 25.79
C LYS A 867 27.80 10.42 24.32
N TYR A 868 27.69 11.45 23.48
CA TYR A 868 28.13 11.45 22.09
C TYR A 868 28.80 12.79 21.77
N ILE A 869 29.83 12.79 20.93
CA ILE A 869 30.57 14.00 20.58
C ILE A 869 30.43 14.23 19.07
N LEU A 870 29.82 15.35 18.70
CA LEU A 870 29.77 15.86 17.34
C LEU A 870 30.76 17.00 17.21
N GLY A 871 31.75 16.91 16.32
CA GLY A 871 32.74 17.98 16.21
C GLY A 871 33.69 17.87 15.04
N ASP A 872 34.45 18.95 14.85
CA ASP A 872 35.59 19.06 13.92
C ASP A 872 36.78 19.75 14.61
N GLU A 873 37.79 20.18 13.84
CA GLU A 873 38.97 20.88 14.39
C GLU A 873 38.64 22.25 15.03
N GLY A 874 37.48 22.85 14.72
CA GLY A 874 37.08 24.20 15.13
C GLY A 874 36.06 24.27 16.26
N ARG A 875 35.21 23.23 16.40
CA ARG A 875 34.13 23.15 17.40
C ARG A 875 33.82 21.72 17.83
N THR A 876 33.43 21.59 19.10
CA THR A 876 32.87 20.38 19.68
C THR A 876 31.49 20.66 20.28
N VAL A 877 30.54 19.76 20.02
CA VAL A 877 29.21 19.69 20.66
C VAL A 877 29.09 18.33 21.34
N GLU A 878 28.80 18.34 22.63
CA GLU A 878 28.61 17.14 23.42
C GLU A 878 27.13 16.89 23.66
N LEU A 879 26.62 15.75 23.22
CA LEU A 879 25.26 15.31 23.52
C LEU A 879 25.30 14.43 24.77
N HIS A 880 24.49 14.77 25.77
CA HIS A 880 24.44 14.05 27.05
C HIS A 880 23.03 13.58 27.37
N HIS A 881 22.90 12.36 27.87
CA HIS A 881 21.64 11.84 28.41
C HIS A 881 21.33 12.44 29.78
N VAL A 882 20.09 12.89 29.95
CA VAL A 882 19.59 13.43 31.23
C VAL A 882 19.04 12.28 32.08
N GLN A 883 19.76 11.96 33.14
CA GLN A 883 19.40 10.86 34.04
C GLN A 883 18.37 11.29 35.10
N GLY A 884 17.50 10.37 35.51
CA GLY A 884 16.54 10.59 36.60
C GLY A 884 15.31 11.43 36.25
N LEU A 885 15.06 11.67 34.96
CA LEU A 885 13.96 12.50 34.48
C LEU A 885 12.63 11.72 34.45
N ASN A 886 11.55 12.33 34.95
CA ASN A 886 10.18 11.79 34.88
C ASN A 886 9.40 12.22 33.62
N HIS A 887 9.92 13.22 32.89
CA HIS A 887 9.32 13.74 31.66
C HIS A 887 9.41 12.72 30.52
N VAL A 888 10.61 12.18 30.29
CA VAL A 888 10.88 11.20 29.23
C VAL A 888 12.09 10.35 29.60
N ALA A 889 12.12 9.09 29.14
CA ALA A 889 13.21 8.16 29.42
C ALA A 889 14.52 8.51 28.67
N GLY A 890 14.41 9.06 27.45
CA GLY A 890 15.53 9.29 26.54
C GLY A 890 15.71 10.75 26.13
N MET A 891 15.86 11.66 27.11
CA MET A 891 16.12 13.08 26.88
C MET A 891 17.61 13.35 26.67
N LEU A 892 17.95 14.14 25.64
CA LEU A 892 19.29 14.66 25.40
C LEU A 892 19.37 16.17 25.63
N ILE A 893 20.53 16.63 26.10
CA ILE A 893 20.97 18.03 26.03
C ILE A 893 22.21 18.14 25.14
N ALA A 894 22.41 19.30 24.50
CA ALA A 894 23.60 19.56 23.69
C ALA A 894 24.46 20.67 24.32
N TYR A 895 25.65 20.32 24.80
CA TYR A 895 26.59 21.24 25.46
C TYR A 895 27.74 21.63 24.52
N PHE A 896 28.13 22.90 24.58
CA PHE A 896 29.14 23.50 23.73
C PHE A 896 30.27 24.03 24.63
N PRO A 897 31.35 23.26 24.85
CA PRO A 897 32.36 23.60 25.85
C PRO A 897 33.08 24.94 25.60
N LYS A 898 33.30 25.29 24.33
CA LYS A 898 34.01 26.52 23.95
C LYS A 898 33.15 27.76 24.16
N GLU A 899 31.87 27.68 23.79
CA GLU A 899 30.89 28.75 23.94
C GLU A 899 30.23 28.78 25.33
N LYS A 900 30.46 27.74 26.15
CA LYS A 900 29.83 27.54 27.46
C LYS A 900 28.31 27.67 27.44
N LEU A 901 27.69 27.13 26.39
CA LEU A 901 26.24 27.13 26.24
C LEU A 901 25.68 25.70 26.24
N VAL A 902 24.45 25.54 26.71
CA VAL A 902 23.71 24.27 26.68
C VAL A 902 22.34 24.46 26.06
N VAL A 903 22.02 23.62 25.07
CA VAL A 903 20.70 23.54 24.45
C VAL A 903 19.89 22.44 25.13
N GLU A 904 18.64 22.75 25.49
CA GLU A 904 17.73 21.81 26.16
C GLU A 904 16.28 21.98 25.67
N ALA A 905 15.50 20.90 25.77
CA ALA A 905 14.06 20.91 25.56
C ALA A 905 13.32 20.45 26.82
N ASP A 906 12.25 21.16 27.18
CA ASP A 906 11.34 20.86 28.30
C ASP A 906 11.94 20.74 29.70
N LEU A 907 13.23 21.01 29.88
CA LEU A 907 13.86 21.02 31.20
C LEU A 907 13.65 22.37 31.89
N TYR A 908 13.71 23.47 31.14
CA TYR A 908 13.44 24.81 31.66
C TYR A 908 12.86 25.79 30.63
N THR A 909 11.57 26.08 30.73
CA THR A 909 10.95 27.16 29.95
C THR A 909 11.02 28.49 30.72
N PRO A 910 11.86 29.46 30.32
CA PRO A 910 11.90 30.76 30.97
C PRO A 910 10.61 31.55 30.73
N PRO A 911 10.23 32.43 31.67
CA PRO A 911 9.07 33.29 31.49
C PRO A 911 9.28 34.30 30.35
N PRO A 912 8.19 34.79 29.74
CA PRO A 912 8.25 35.88 28.78
C PRO A 912 8.98 37.12 29.38
N PRO A 913 9.66 37.94 28.55
CA PRO A 913 10.29 39.17 29.02
C PRO A 913 9.33 40.04 29.83
N GLY A 914 9.74 40.44 31.03
CA GLY A 914 8.95 41.30 31.92
C GLY A 914 7.92 40.58 32.81
N ASP A 915 7.69 39.27 32.65
CA ASP A 915 6.85 38.49 33.57
C ASP A 915 7.64 38.17 34.86
N GLN A 916 7.22 38.82 35.96
CA GLN A 916 7.81 38.66 37.29
C GLN A 916 6.98 37.75 38.20
N SER A 917 5.99 37.04 37.65
CA SER A 917 5.12 36.18 38.45
C SER A 917 5.96 35.13 39.19
N PRO A 918 5.76 34.93 40.51
CA PRO A 918 6.49 33.92 41.26
C PRO A 918 6.24 32.53 40.66
N ARG A 919 7.31 31.90 40.17
CA ARG A 919 7.27 30.52 39.66
C ARG A 919 8.15 29.64 40.55
N THR A 920 7.61 28.50 40.97
CA THR A 920 8.41 27.48 41.66
C THR A 920 9.12 26.61 40.62
N PRO A 921 10.37 26.18 40.87
CA PRO A 921 11.04 25.19 40.05
C PRO A 921 10.23 23.91 39.87
N SER A 922 10.21 23.39 38.64
CA SER A 922 9.65 22.07 38.33
C SER A 922 10.61 20.95 38.77
N ALA A 923 10.13 19.71 38.78
CA ALA A 923 11.02 18.55 38.98
C ALA A 923 12.06 18.46 37.85
N SER A 924 11.63 18.65 36.59
CA SER A 924 12.52 18.64 35.43
C SER A 924 13.64 19.66 35.53
N SER A 925 13.35 20.90 35.94
CA SER A 925 14.37 21.95 36.09
C SER A 925 15.39 21.62 37.19
N ARG A 926 14.96 20.95 38.27
CA ARG A 926 15.88 20.49 39.33
C ARG A 926 16.76 19.34 38.85
N THR A 927 16.16 18.33 38.22
CA THR A 927 16.88 17.21 37.62
C THR A 927 17.89 17.69 36.58
N PHE A 928 17.53 18.70 35.80
CA PHE A 928 18.46 19.32 34.85
C PHE A 928 19.65 19.95 35.55
N TYR A 929 19.43 20.77 36.58
CA TYR A 929 20.51 21.36 37.36
C TYR A 929 21.41 20.29 38.00
N GLU A 930 20.83 19.25 38.58
CA GLU A 930 21.57 18.10 39.14
C GLU A 930 22.42 17.39 38.07
N ASN A 931 21.92 17.24 36.84
CA ASN A 931 22.68 16.65 35.74
C ASN A 931 23.83 17.55 35.27
N LEU A 932 23.63 18.88 35.21
CA LEU A 932 24.72 19.82 34.91
C LEU A 932 25.86 19.71 35.95
N GLN A 933 25.50 19.58 37.23
CA GLN A 933 26.47 19.38 38.31
C GLN A 933 27.15 18.01 38.23
N ARG A 934 26.39 16.93 38.01
CA ARG A 934 26.90 15.56 37.89
C ARG A 934 27.88 15.39 36.73
N LEU A 935 27.60 16.07 35.61
CA LEU A 935 28.43 16.04 34.40
C LEU A 935 29.59 17.05 34.46
N GLU A 936 29.65 17.89 35.50
CA GLU A 936 30.67 18.92 35.69
C GLU A 936 30.79 19.90 34.51
N LEU A 937 29.65 20.29 33.91
CA LEU A 937 29.63 21.17 32.74
C LEU A 937 29.77 22.65 33.14
N ASP A 938 30.72 23.37 32.53
CA ASP A 938 30.91 24.81 32.71
C ASP A 938 29.96 25.57 31.78
N VAL A 939 28.77 25.92 32.28
CA VAL A 939 27.69 26.57 31.52
C VAL A 939 27.52 28.02 31.96
N GLU A 940 27.55 28.94 31.01
CA GLU A 940 27.23 30.36 31.19
C GLU A 940 25.84 30.72 30.65
N THR A 941 25.39 30.05 29.57
CA THR A 941 24.11 30.33 28.90
C THR A 941 23.29 29.06 28.68
N ILE A 942 22.00 29.11 29.00
CA ILE A 942 21.01 28.07 28.69
C ILE A 942 20.18 28.54 27.50
N VAL A 943 20.04 27.67 26.51
CA VAL A 943 19.35 27.91 25.25
C VAL A 943 18.16 26.94 25.16
N PRO A 944 16.97 27.34 25.61
CA PRO A 944 15.82 26.46 25.59
C PRO A 944 15.20 26.42 24.19
N ILE A 945 14.75 25.23 23.79
CA ILE A 945 13.86 25.08 22.62
C ILE A 945 12.56 25.86 22.82
N HIS A 946 12.08 25.94 24.07
CA HIS A 946 10.90 26.72 24.44
C HIS A 946 11.30 28.05 25.09
N GLY A 947 11.05 29.17 24.42
CA GLY A 947 11.30 30.50 24.97
C GLY A 947 12.59 31.13 24.44
N ARG A 948 13.42 31.68 25.33
CA ARG A 948 14.58 32.52 24.97
C ARG A 948 15.85 32.14 25.73
N PRO A 949 17.05 32.46 25.22
CA PRO A 949 18.30 32.27 25.96
C PRO A 949 18.30 33.02 27.31
N VAL A 950 18.92 32.42 28.31
CA VAL A 950 19.00 32.91 29.69
C VAL A 950 20.35 32.57 30.31
N SER A 951 20.84 33.42 31.23
CA SER A 951 22.10 33.14 31.92
C SER A 951 21.94 31.99 32.92
N MET A 952 23.01 31.21 33.07
CA MET A 952 23.08 30.16 34.09
C MET A 952 22.86 30.72 35.49
N SER A 953 23.34 31.93 35.77
CA SER A 953 23.11 32.61 37.06
C SER A 953 21.62 32.84 37.35
N ALA A 954 20.84 33.28 36.36
CA ALA A 954 19.41 33.50 36.52
C ALA A 954 18.65 32.17 36.71
N PHE A 955 19.08 31.11 36.02
CA PHE A 955 18.53 29.78 36.20
C PHE A 955 18.86 29.19 37.59
N VAL A 956 20.10 29.34 38.06
CA VAL A 956 20.50 28.92 39.40
C VAL A 956 19.69 29.66 40.46
N GLU A 957 19.52 30.97 40.32
CA GLU A 957 18.66 31.75 41.20
C GLU A 957 17.23 31.21 41.20
N PHE A 958 16.68 30.90 40.02
CA PHE A 958 15.36 30.29 39.90
C PHE A 958 15.27 28.93 40.59
N VAL A 959 16.16 27.98 40.25
CA VAL A 959 16.07 26.57 40.67
C VAL A 959 16.37 26.38 42.16
N THR A 960 17.17 27.27 42.75
CA THR A 960 17.56 27.24 44.17
C THR A 960 16.62 28.03 45.09
N ARG A 961 15.62 28.76 44.56
CA ARG A 961 14.59 29.40 45.39
C ARG A 961 13.91 28.35 46.28
N ALA A 962 13.98 28.57 47.59
CA ALA A 962 13.35 27.70 48.59
C ALA A 962 11.82 27.63 48.36
N ARG A 963 11.23 26.49 48.75
CA ARG A 963 9.81 26.19 48.56
C ARG A 963 8.88 27.26 49.11
#